data_AF-A0A7S4R2E6-F1
#
_entry.id   AF-A0A7S4R2E6-F1
#
_cell.length_a   1.000
_cell.length_b   1.000
_cell.length_c   1.000
_cell.angle_alpha   90.00
_cell.angle_beta   90.00
_cell.angle_gamma   90.00
#
_symmetry.space_group_name_H-M   'P 1'
#
loop_
_entity.id
_entity.type
_entity.pdbx_description
1 polymer ?
#
loop_
_entity_poly.entity_id
_entity_poly.type
_entity_poly.pdbx_seq_one_letter_code
_entity_poly.pdbx_strand_id
1 'polypeptide(L)'
;MDFQFTTKCNHHCSVKPAESTTGTHAGKWKCRVRGPRVAGQGLGVKTIYSAPYVGAAKAAIARFLRVKVETIHCTPNNEDIPSVERQKFQEPTKPPVASKLETFDDVNDEEFVNFDLEGVVASYKSQQQFVSPSNPNKRQRQEMSDSSVDESQKNNNPSCKPSADRLKFDLEAVVSSAGTQSQSPYKSRQQIISPSNPYKRRLQQTSEFSVSKCEKNSISSYKSPASSCPEISSPSANNGSGLSLNSNQIEKQQQELDKLRREAKEVKLVKEHLQDELDFIKQQKENLEKEINIIRQEGEAVKHQKENLEKEINIIRQEGEAVKEQKENLEKKINIIRQEGEAVKHQKENLEKEKEQKEKYEQEACLACIEKEQIRIELKSFMQQKEDAERPALAAHEEEIRCKEDVKSAKQALDTYSAKLKSMQNNDSSGSSAEGVGSEKSTEPSKKKQKTGKQKKSEVVTKSMKVVELKEEAAARGIDTTKMKKDSILDCLVVGSKLMTKLEAWGEILRLRKKFEEEQLEAQRKENERLRHIEMQRQQEEMKRKAQHQVEREKKRVWEIGEQASKHTYDFPTVHGCKLAKTEELNFHGDPRSYVANCSECRSHLSFGAYACEKCDFDICAKCFWELTMTPEEKKIEEVLKAAQEKERREYEELKEKEEEEHRKKWDPKSNFKSNILKPSDNNTNPDGNKQTGYTVWSSDGYGNDGWHRYNGPPDKEFNSTYATIEDANARARYLFYWKNPWGQGADELMEEGQGVNESVDKNGLKTYDVTPDDSTTWTVGVVPNIAFVYLENATIRRNNDDGNFVMF
;
A
#
# COMPACT_ATOMS: atom_id res chain seq x y z
N MET A 1 10.90 30.77 29.40
CA MET A 1 11.67 29.61 29.90
C MET A 1 12.22 28.90 28.68
N ASP A 2 13.54 28.80 28.58
CA ASP A 2 14.18 28.05 27.50
C ASP A 2 14.44 26.62 27.98
N PHE A 3 14.07 25.63 27.18
CA PHE A 3 14.38 24.23 27.48
C PHE A 3 15.51 23.76 26.60
N GLN A 4 16.51 23.12 27.22
CA GLN A 4 17.57 22.44 26.51
C GLN A 4 17.43 20.93 26.70
N PHE A 5 17.65 20.19 25.61
CA PHE A 5 17.62 18.73 25.59
C PHE A 5 18.90 18.23 24.92
N THR A 6 19.45 17.15 25.48
CA THR A 6 20.58 16.44 24.88
C THR A 6 20.19 15.00 24.66
N THR A 7 20.48 14.48 23.46
CA THR A 7 20.21 13.09 23.11
C THR A 7 21.48 12.25 23.18
N LYS A 8 21.33 10.92 23.32
CA LYS A 8 22.45 9.98 23.31
C LYS A 8 23.25 9.96 22.00
N CYS A 9 22.66 10.45 20.90
CA CYS A 9 23.33 10.63 19.61
C CYS A 9 24.00 12.02 19.47
N ASN A 10 24.23 12.72 20.58
CA ASN A 10 24.90 14.02 20.67
C ASN A 10 24.18 15.19 19.96
N HIS A 11 22.87 15.07 19.70
CA HIS A 11 22.07 16.21 19.24
C HIS A 11 21.67 17.09 20.42
N HIS A 12 21.89 18.38 20.27
CA HIS A 12 21.52 19.43 21.20
C HIS A 12 20.26 20.12 20.65
N CYS A 13 19.17 20.06 21.41
CA CYS A 13 17.90 20.66 21.03
C CYS A 13 17.57 21.81 21.97
N SER A 14 17.19 22.96 21.43
CA SER A 14 16.72 24.11 22.23
C SER A 14 15.29 24.45 21.84
N VAL A 15 14.40 24.58 22.81
CA VAL A 15 13.01 24.99 22.61
C VAL A 15 12.77 26.32 23.31
N LYS A 16 12.36 27.33 22.54
CA LYS A 16 12.13 28.70 23.02
C LYS A 16 10.75 29.20 22.58
N PRO A 17 10.13 30.15 23.29
CA PRO A 17 8.96 30.87 22.78
C PRO A 17 9.28 31.53 21.43
N ALA A 18 8.35 31.53 20.49
CA ALA A 18 8.51 32.23 19.22
C ALA A 18 8.31 33.74 19.47
N GLU A 19 9.36 34.53 19.25
CA GLU A 19 9.27 35.99 19.24
C GLU A 19 8.55 36.41 17.95
N SER A 20 7.28 36.77 18.06
CA SER A 20 6.47 37.24 16.92
C SER A 20 6.27 38.74 17.03
N THR A 21 6.81 39.49 16.07
CA THR A 21 6.53 40.93 15.91
C THR A 21 5.19 41.19 15.19
N THR A 22 4.61 40.17 14.54
CA THR A 22 3.42 40.27 13.68
C THR A 22 2.16 39.61 14.23
N GLY A 23 2.18 39.09 15.47
CA GLY A 23 1.02 38.50 16.16
C GLY A 23 0.60 37.09 15.70
N THR A 24 0.95 36.66 14.48
CA THR A 24 0.59 35.34 13.92
C THR A 24 1.23 34.13 14.62
N HIS A 25 2.28 34.36 15.42
CA HIS A 25 2.96 33.31 16.19
C HIS A 25 2.98 33.57 17.70
N ALA A 26 2.18 34.52 18.20
CA ALA A 26 2.02 34.74 19.64
C ALA A 26 1.52 33.46 20.33
N GLY A 27 2.21 33.04 21.40
CA GLY A 27 1.90 31.79 22.12
C GLY A 27 2.48 30.50 21.52
N LYS A 28 3.20 30.59 20.39
CA LYS A 28 3.86 29.43 19.77
C LYS A 28 5.31 29.26 20.24
N TRP A 29 5.86 28.05 20.09
CA TRP A 29 7.22 27.68 20.54
C TRP A 29 8.04 27.10 19.38
N LYS A 30 9.32 27.46 19.30
CA LYS A 30 10.27 27.05 18.25
C LYS A 30 11.28 26.06 18.79
N CYS A 31 11.42 24.91 18.14
CA CYS A 31 12.48 23.94 18.42
C CYS A 31 13.62 24.07 17.40
N ARG A 32 14.87 24.03 17.87
CA ARG A 32 16.08 23.99 17.04
C ARG A 32 16.94 22.80 17.44
N VAL A 33 17.23 21.90 16.52
CA VAL A 33 18.09 20.72 16.72
C VAL A 33 19.44 20.96 16.07
N ARG A 34 20.54 20.75 16.80
CA ARG A 34 21.93 20.84 16.30
C ARG A 34 22.66 19.53 16.58
N GLY A 35 23.30 18.93 15.58
CA GLY A 35 24.09 17.70 15.75
C GLY A 35 24.46 17.04 14.42
N PRO A 36 25.11 15.86 14.44
CA PRO A 36 25.56 15.14 13.25
C PRO A 36 24.39 14.81 12.31
N ARG A 37 24.60 14.90 10.98
CA ARG A 37 23.55 14.60 10.00
C ARG A 37 23.09 13.14 10.13
N VAL A 38 21.78 12.94 10.25
CA VAL A 38 21.16 11.63 10.03
C VAL A 38 21.00 11.46 8.53
N ALA A 39 21.50 10.35 7.97
CA ALA A 39 21.43 10.10 6.52
C ALA A 39 19.96 10.15 6.04
N GLY A 40 19.69 10.96 5.00
CA GLY A 40 18.38 11.02 4.34
C GLY A 40 17.43 12.15 4.77
N GLN A 41 17.87 13.17 5.51
CA GLN A 41 17.04 14.33 5.82
C GLN A 41 17.73 15.66 5.47
N GLY A 42 16.98 16.56 4.82
CA GLY A 42 17.39 17.91 4.43
C GLY A 42 17.69 18.84 5.63
N LEU A 43 18.24 20.01 5.32
CA LEU A 43 18.77 20.99 6.29
C LEU A 43 17.71 21.43 7.33
N GLY A 44 17.97 21.15 8.61
CA GLY A 44 17.44 21.87 9.78
C GLY A 44 15.93 22.13 9.85
N VAL A 45 15.15 21.18 10.35
CA VAL A 45 13.70 21.37 10.57
C VAL A 45 13.43 22.29 11.78
N LYS A 46 12.83 23.45 11.53
CA LYS A 46 12.21 24.32 12.56
C LYS A 46 10.73 23.96 12.65
N THR A 47 10.29 23.44 13.79
CA THR A 47 8.87 23.12 14.05
C THR A 47 8.28 24.10 15.06
N ILE A 48 7.04 24.50 14.82
CA ILE A 48 6.30 25.47 15.63
C ILE A 48 5.15 24.75 16.36
N TYR A 49 5.03 24.93 17.68
CA TYR A 49 4.00 24.27 18.51
C TYR A 49 3.16 25.28 19.29
N SER A 50 1.89 24.98 19.60
CA SER A 50 1.09 25.70 20.59
C SER A 50 1.37 25.15 22.01
N ALA A 51 1.71 26.05 22.95
CA ALA A 51 1.98 25.89 24.41
C ALA A 51 2.66 24.58 24.93
N PRO A 52 3.76 24.65 25.72
CA PRO A 52 4.58 23.48 25.97
C PRO A 52 4.04 22.66 27.14
N TYR A 53 3.67 21.40 26.88
CA TYR A 53 3.97 20.32 27.82
C TYR A 53 5.35 19.77 27.44
N VAL A 54 6.31 19.75 28.37
CA VAL A 54 7.69 19.23 28.14
C VAL A 54 7.68 17.83 27.50
N GLY A 55 6.63 17.04 27.77
CA GLY A 55 6.40 15.74 27.13
C GLY A 55 6.17 15.80 25.62
N ALA A 56 5.42 16.79 25.11
CA ALA A 56 5.13 16.93 23.68
C ALA A 56 6.40 17.30 22.89
N ALA A 57 7.23 18.19 23.43
CA ALA A 57 8.52 18.54 22.84
C ALA A 57 9.47 17.33 22.80
N LYS A 58 9.55 16.55 23.90
CA LYS A 58 10.34 15.31 23.93
C LYS A 58 9.84 14.29 22.90
N ALA A 59 8.53 14.09 22.77
CA ALA A 59 7.94 13.15 21.83
C ALA A 59 8.23 13.54 20.36
N ALA A 60 8.14 14.82 20.02
CA ALA A 60 8.45 15.30 18.68
C ALA A 60 9.93 15.15 18.32
N ILE A 61 10.84 15.49 19.24
CA ILE A 61 12.29 15.32 19.06
C ILE A 61 12.64 13.83 18.91
N ALA A 62 12.03 12.97 19.73
CA ALA A 62 12.20 11.52 19.67
C ALA A 62 11.80 10.96 18.31
N ARG A 63 10.65 11.40 17.77
CA ARG A 63 10.16 11.00 16.46
C ARG A 63 11.05 11.49 15.33
N PHE A 64 11.51 12.74 15.38
CA PHE A 64 12.41 13.31 14.38
C PHE A 64 13.74 12.55 14.30
N LEU A 65 14.33 12.24 15.46
CA LEU A 65 15.61 11.53 15.57
C LEU A 65 15.48 10.00 15.52
N ARG A 66 14.25 9.46 15.42
CA ARG A 66 13.95 8.01 15.51
C ARG A 66 14.53 7.34 16.77
N VAL A 67 14.46 8.02 17.91
CA VAL A 67 14.88 7.50 19.22
C VAL A 67 13.67 7.35 20.16
N LYS A 68 13.81 6.56 21.23
CA LYS A 68 12.75 6.44 22.25
C LYS A 68 12.67 7.70 23.13
N VAL A 69 11.47 8.06 23.60
CA VAL A 69 11.25 9.30 24.38
C VAL A 69 12.03 9.29 25.70
N GLU A 70 12.24 8.13 26.31
CA GLU A 70 12.96 8.00 27.59
C GLU A 70 14.46 8.29 27.47
N THR A 71 15.01 8.32 26.26
CA THR A 71 16.44 8.60 26.04
C THR A 71 16.77 10.09 25.92
N ILE A 72 15.76 10.97 26.01
CA ILE A 72 15.92 12.42 25.91
C ILE A 72 15.90 13.04 27.30
N HIS A 73 17.07 13.53 27.72
CA HIS A 73 17.24 14.24 28.99
C HIS A 73 16.91 15.72 28.81
N CYS A 74 16.13 16.29 29.75
CA CYS A 74 15.77 17.71 29.75
C CYS A 74 16.42 18.35 30.96
N THR A 75 17.19 19.41 30.72
CA THR A 75 17.78 20.23 31.78
C THR A 75 17.11 21.60 31.74
N PRO A 76 16.42 22.03 32.82
CA PRO A 76 15.93 23.40 32.91
C PRO A 76 17.14 24.35 32.94
N ASN A 77 17.10 25.40 32.12
CA ASN A 77 18.17 26.37 32.02
C ASN A 77 18.09 27.31 33.24
N ASN A 78 18.82 27.01 34.32
CA ASN A 78 19.04 27.96 35.41
C ASN A 78 20.26 28.82 35.04
N GLU A 79 20.04 30.12 34.83
CA GLU A 79 21.12 31.09 34.71
C GLU A 79 21.85 31.14 36.06
N ASP A 80 23.03 30.51 36.11
CA ASP A 80 24.21 30.88 36.93
C ASP A 80 25.23 29.73 36.92
N ILE A 81 25.98 29.55 35.81
CA ILE A 81 27.25 28.80 35.83
C ILE A 81 28.28 29.52 34.91
N PRO A 82 29.50 29.83 35.38
CA PRO A 82 30.50 30.57 34.60
C PRO A 82 31.10 29.73 33.48
N SER A 83 31.55 30.41 32.41
CA SER A 83 32.19 29.85 31.23
C SER A 83 33.33 28.87 31.55
N VAL A 84 33.17 27.62 31.10
CA VAL A 84 34.24 26.61 31.14
C VAL A 84 35.13 26.73 29.91
N GLU A 85 36.41 26.84 30.21
CA GLU A 85 37.59 27.00 29.38
C GLU A 85 37.77 25.86 28.36
N ARG A 86 37.99 26.21 27.08
CA ARG A 86 38.32 25.26 26.00
C ARG A 86 39.69 24.63 26.27
N GLN A 87 39.73 23.35 26.62
CA GLN A 87 40.96 22.56 26.57
C GLN A 87 41.35 22.22 25.13
N LYS A 88 42.56 22.63 24.75
CA LYS A 88 43.27 22.24 23.52
C LYS A 88 43.60 20.75 23.56
N PHE A 89 43.22 20.01 22.52
CA PHE A 89 43.84 18.71 22.19
C PHE A 89 44.76 18.88 20.97
N GLN A 90 45.94 18.27 21.06
CA GLN A 90 47.01 18.29 20.06
C GLN A 90 46.69 17.31 18.91
N GLU A 91 46.91 17.75 17.67
CA GLU A 91 47.03 16.90 16.47
C GLU A 91 48.52 16.60 16.18
N PRO A 92 48.86 15.44 15.59
CA PRO A 92 50.14 15.23 14.93
C PRO A 92 50.07 15.42 13.39
N THR A 93 50.92 16.33 12.91
CA THR A 93 51.74 16.30 11.66
C THR A 93 51.09 16.11 10.25
N LYS A 94 51.06 17.24 9.51
CA LYS A 94 51.12 17.59 8.05
C LYS A 94 51.86 16.64 7.05
N PRO A 95 51.84 16.86 5.68
CA PRO A 95 51.14 17.83 4.76
C PRO A 95 50.71 17.22 3.37
N PRO A 96 50.59 17.93 2.20
CA PRO A 96 50.06 19.25 1.78
C PRO A 96 48.91 19.09 0.72
N VAL A 97 48.07 20.05 0.28
CA VAL A 97 48.26 21.27 -0.54
C VAL A 97 46.89 21.97 -0.58
N ALA A 98 46.91 23.31 -0.58
CA ALA A 98 45.76 24.19 -0.49
C ALA A 98 44.89 24.27 -1.76
N SER A 99 43.57 24.35 -1.57
CA SER A 99 42.68 25.13 -2.44
C SER A 99 41.64 25.86 -1.58
N LYS A 100 41.39 27.12 -1.97
CA LYS A 100 40.52 28.11 -1.29
C LYS A 100 39.09 27.61 -1.21
N LEU A 101 38.48 27.69 -0.03
CA LEU A 101 37.03 27.60 0.14
C LEU A 101 36.50 29.01 0.38
N GLU A 102 35.74 29.52 -0.59
CA GLU A 102 35.00 30.77 -0.48
C GLU A 102 33.87 30.64 0.54
N THR A 103 33.80 31.59 1.45
CA THR A 103 32.67 31.83 2.34
C THR A 103 31.54 32.44 1.52
N PHE A 104 30.42 31.73 1.39
CA PHE A 104 29.16 32.29 0.94
C PHE A 104 28.33 32.73 2.15
N ASP A 105 27.94 34.00 2.13
CA ASP A 105 27.06 34.65 3.09
C ASP A 105 25.66 34.03 3.06
N ASP A 106 25.12 33.76 4.26
CA ASP A 106 23.74 33.34 4.52
C ASP A 106 22.75 34.46 4.09
N VAL A 107 22.19 34.33 2.88
CA VAL A 107 21.03 35.12 2.47
C VAL A 107 19.76 34.39 2.96
N ASN A 108 19.00 35.11 3.79
CA ASN A 108 17.68 34.75 4.28
C ASN A 108 16.69 34.56 3.12
N ASP A 109 16.40 33.32 2.75
CA ASP A 109 15.17 32.94 2.07
C ASP A 109 14.71 31.59 2.65
N GLU A 110 13.90 31.63 3.72
CA GLU A 110 13.33 30.43 4.37
C GLU A 110 11.88 30.22 3.90
N GLU A 111 11.70 29.21 3.05
CA GLU A 111 10.40 28.65 2.68
C GLU A 111 9.90 27.71 3.81
N PHE A 112 8.69 27.93 4.31
CA PHE A 112 8.14 27.23 5.48
C PHE A 112 7.38 25.96 5.07
N VAL A 113 7.78 24.81 5.60
CA VAL A 113 6.94 23.59 5.55
C VAL A 113 6.14 23.51 6.86
N ASN A 114 4.85 23.82 6.79
CA ASN A 114 3.91 23.58 7.89
C ASN A 114 3.48 22.11 7.88
N PHE A 115 3.60 21.44 9.04
CA PHE A 115 3.11 20.08 9.23
C PHE A 115 1.85 20.14 10.10
N ASP A 116 0.70 19.77 9.53
CA ASP A 116 -0.59 19.78 10.22
C ASP A 116 -0.72 18.59 11.17
N LEU A 117 -0.90 18.88 12.46
CA LEU A 117 -0.99 17.89 13.54
C LEU A 117 -2.43 17.51 13.87
N GLU A 118 -3.44 18.27 13.43
CA GLU A 118 -4.85 17.99 13.78
C GLU A 118 -5.37 16.74 13.05
N GLY A 119 -4.98 16.54 11.79
CA GLY A 119 -5.31 15.32 11.03
C GLY A 119 -4.77 14.02 11.65
N VAL A 120 -3.66 14.09 12.39
CA VAL A 120 -2.99 12.90 12.98
C VAL A 120 -3.59 12.53 14.33
N VAL A 121 -4.09 13.49 15.11
CA VAL A 121 -4.77 13.24 16.39
C VAL A 121 -6.13 12.56 16.17
N ALA A 122 -6.81 12.86 15.07
CA ALA A 122 -8.05 12.18 14.68
C ALA A 122 -7.82 10.67 14.39
N SER A 123 -6.74 10.33 13.70
CA SER A 123 -6.38 8.94 13.35
C SER A 123 -6.06 8.05 14.57
N TYR A 124 -5.50 8.64 15.64
CA TYR A 124 -5.15 7.87 16.85
C TYR A 124 -6.35 7.61 17.78
N LYS A 125 -7.40 8.45 17.73
CA LYS A 125 -8.63 8.24 18.51
C LYS A 125 -9.50 7.13 17.92
N SER A 126 -9.52 6.94 16.60
CA SER A 126 -10.31 5.90 15.93
C SER A 126 -9.73 4.49 16.11
N GLN A 127 -8.44 4.33 16.42
CA GLN A 127 -7.83 3.01 16.69
C GLN A 127 -8.06 2.48 18.13
N GLN A 128 -8.53 3.30 19.08
CA GLN A 128 -8.72 2.87 20.48
C GLN A 128 -10.12 2.33 20.82
N GLN A 129 -11.10 2.35 19.89
CA GLN A 129 -12.47 1.93 20.17
C GLN A 129 -12.80 0.44 19.90
N PHE A 130 -11.85 -0.38 19.44
CA PHE A 130 -12.06 -1.82 19.18
C PHE A 130 -11.10 -2.72 19.96
N VAL A 131 -11.10 -2.69 21.30
CA VAL A 131 -10.64 -3.84 22.10
C VAL A 131 -11.45 -3.93 23.40
N SER A 132 -12.40 -4.87 23.46
CA SER A 132 -13.03 -5.29 24.72
C SER A 132 -12.20 -6.39 25.39
N PRO A 133 -11.98 -6.38 26.71
CA PRO A 133 -11.19 -7.42 27.39
C PRO A 133 -12.06 -8.64 27.71
N SER A 134 -11.72 -9.79 27.10
CA SER A 134 -12.23 -11.11 27.47
C SER A 134 -11.50 -11.64 28.71
N ASN A 135 -12.28 -12.09 29.68
CA ASN A 135 -11.88 -12.49 31.03
C ASN A 135 -11.64 -14.02 31.09
N PRO A 136 -10.42 -14.52 31.38
CA PRO A 136 -10.15 -15.96 31.43
C PRO A 136 -10.00 -16.43 32.88
N ASN A 137 -11.09 -16.85 33.51
CA ASN A 137 -11.03 -17.71 34.71
C ASN A 137 -12.41 -18.30 35.05
N LYS A 138 -12.70 -19.50 34.55
CA LYS A 138 -13.61 -20.49 35.14
C LYS A 138 -13.62 -21.76 34.30
N ARG A 139 -12.89 -22.79 34.74
CA ARG A 139 -13.24 -24.21 34.55
C ARG A 139 -12.26 -25.11 35.30
N GLN A 140 -12.63 -25.49 36.51
CA GLN A 140 -12.25 -26.78 37.08
C GLN A 140 -13.37 -27.30 37.99
N ARG A 141 -13.62 -28.60 37.85
CA ARG A 141 -14.19 -29.56 38.80
C ARG A 141 -15.64 -29.34 39.26
N GLN A 142 -16.51 -30.24 38.79
CA GLN A 142 -17.49 -30.87 39.65
C GLN A 142 -17.53 -32.38 39.33
N GLU A 143 -17.15 -33.17 40.33
CA GLU A 143 -17.34 -34.61 40.41
C GLU A 143 -18.77 -34.92 40.89
N MET A 144 -19.30 -36.02 40.35
CA MET A 144 -20.17 -37.06 40.93
C MET A 144 -21.29 -36.70 41.92
N SER A 145 -22.52 -37.10 41.58
CA SER A 145 -23.41 -37.87 42.47
C SER A 145 -24.61 -38.47 41.71
N ASP A 146 -24.59 -39.79 41.58
CA ASP A 146 -25.61 -40.81 41.86
C ASP A 146 -27.12 -40.67 41.56
N SER A 147 -27.67 -41.88 41.34
CA SER A 147 -29.07 -42.35 41.31
C SER A 147 -29.83 -42.15 40.00
N SER A 148 -30.64 -43.07 39.47
CA SER A 148 -30.89 -44.52 39.62
C SER A 148 -32.13 -44.83 38.75
N VAL A 149 -32.29 -46.10 38.35
CA VAL A 149 -33.55 -46.83 38.06
C VAL A 149 -33.79 -47.20 36.59
N ASP A 150 -33.70 -48.53 36.36
CA ASP A 150 -34.44 -49.44 35.46
C ASP A 150 -34.65 -49.09 33.96
N GLU A 151 -34.69 -50.02 32.99
CA GLU A 151 -35.03 -51.44 33.03
C GLU A 151 -34.56 -52.13 31.73
N SER A 152 -33.94 -53.31 31.87
CA SER A 152 -34.12 -54.52 31.04
C SER A 152 -34.17 -54.44 29.49
N GLN A 153 -33.28 -55.19 28.81
CA GLN A 153 -33.56 -56.54 28.24
C GLN A 153 -32.52 -56.95 27.17
N LYS A 154 -31.89 -58.12 27.38
CA LYS A 154 -31.62 -59.25 26.44
C LYS A 154 -30.91 -58.93 25.11
N ASN A 155 -30.02 -59.73 24.53
CA ASN A 155 -29.32 -60.98 24.82
C ASN A 155 -28.43 -61.22 23.57
N ASN A 156 -27.33 -61.94 23.75
CA ASN A 156 -26.67 -62.84 22.78
C ASN A 156 -25.84 -62.26 21.61
N ASN A 157 -24.51 -62.36 21.81
CA ASN A 157 -23.51 -62.85 20.83
C ASN A 157 -23.93 -64.23 20.25
N PRO A 158 -23.41 -64.76 19.12
CA PRO A 158 -21.97 -64.70 18.75
C PRO A 158 -21.60 -64.68 17.23
N SER A 159 -20.33 -64.35 16.98
CA SER A 159 -19.36 -64.90 16.00
C SER A 159 -19.85 -65.80 14.84
N CYS A 160 -19.48 -65.45 13.58
CA CYS A 160 -18.60 -66.23 12.68
C CYS A 160 -18.65 -65.71 11.21
N LYS A 161 -17.47 -65.58 10.57
CA LYS A 161 -17.26 -65.63 9.09
C LYS A 161 -17.28 -67.12 8.61
N PRO A 162 -17.06 -67.53 7.33
CA PRO A 162 -16.92 -66.82 6.03
C PRO A 162 -17.68 -67.45 4.82
N SER A 163 -17.48 -66.84 3.63
CA SER A 163 -17.32 -67.44 2.27
C SER A 163 -18.40 -67.30 1.18
N ALA A 164 -17.93 -66.67 0.08
CA ALA A 164 -18.08 -66.97 -1.36
C ALA A 164 -19.47 -67.01 -2.05
N ASP A 165 -19.66 -66.20 -3.10
CA ASP A 165 -19.51 -66.70 -4.50
C ASP A 165 -19.64 -65.62 -5.61
N ARG A 166 -18.76 -65.76 -6.62
CA ARG A 166 -18.94 -65.63 -8.09
C ARG A 166 -19.71 -64.46 -8.75
N LEU A 167 -19.04 -63.70 -9.63
CA LEU A 167 -18.96 -63.97 -11.09
C LEU A 167 -18.01 -62.98 -11.82
N LYS A 168 -17.16 -63.53 -12.70
CA LYS A 168 -16.35 -62.86 -13.73
C LYS A 168 -17.13 -62.83 -15.05
N PHE A 169 -16.85 -61.87 -15.94
CA PHE A 169 -16.49 -62.14 -17.35
C PHE A 169 -15.84 -60.92 -18.02
N ASP A 170 -14.86 -61.21 -18.87
CA ASP A 170 -14.03 -60.32 -19.68
C ASP A 170 -14.75 -59.77 -20.93
N LEU A 171 -14.22 -58.70 -21.54
CA LEU A 171 -13.53 -58.70 -22.86
C LEU A 171 -13.62 -57.34 -23.59
N GLU A 172 -12.58 -57.07 -24.37
CA GLU A 172 -12.26 -55.85 -25.12
C GLU A 172 -13.01 -55.70 -26.47
N ALA A 173 -12.98 -54.46 -26.97
CA ALA A 173 -12.66 -54.04 -28.35
C ALA A 173 -13.75 -53.75 -29.43
N VAL A 174 -13.47 -52.62 -30.12
CA VAL A 174 -13.75 -52.21 -31.51
C VAL A 174 -15.09 -51.54 -31.92
N VAL A 175 -14.91 -50.42 -32.65
CA VAL A 175 -15.70 -49.83 -33.77
C VAL A 175 -16.52 -48.56 -33.48
N SER A 176 -16.05 -47.49 -34.12
CA SER A 176 -16.71 -46.39 -34.85
C SER A 176 -18.24 -46.18 -34.83
N SER A 177 -18.58 -44.88 -34.85
CA SER A 177 -19.60 -44.18 -35.65
C SER A 177 -21.01 -43.89 -35.06
N ALA A 178 -21.50 -42.70 -35.45
CA ALA A 178 -22.81 -42.03 -35.23
C ALA A 178 -23.05 -41.52 -33.79
N GLY A 179 -23.23 -40.21 -33.52
CA GLY A 179 -24.17 -39.23 -34.07
C GLY A 179 -25.22 -38.95 -32.97
N THR A 180 -25.32 -37.78 -32.33
CA THR A 180 -26.15 -36.65 -32.78
C THR A 180 -26.13 -35.51 -31.74
N GLN A 181 -26.07 -34.27 -32.25
CA GLN A 181 -26.81 -33.07 -31.86
C GLN A 181 -27.08 -32.76 -30.37
N SER A 182 -26.50 -31.66 -29.88
CA SER A 182 -27.31 -30.57 -29.33
C SER A 182 -26.70 -29.22 -29.73
N GLN A 183 -27.50 -28.41 -30.42
CA GLN A 183 -27.18 -27.05 -30.86
C GLN A 183 -27.65 -26.05 -29.80
N SER A 184 -26.80 -25.07 -29.49
CA SER A 184 -27.16 -23.86 -28.73
C SER A 184 -27.23 -22.66 -29.70
N PRO A 185 -28.25 -21.77 -29.59
CA PRO A 185 -28.54 -20.74 -30.58
C PRO A 185 -27.85 -19.39 -30.28
N TYR A 186 -27.92 -18.48 -31.25
CA TYR A 186 -27.38 -17.12 -31.35
C TYR A 186 -26.06 -16.96 -32.14
N LYS A 187 -26.19 -17.06 -33.47
CA LYS A 187 -25.38 -16.28 -34.41
C LYS A 187 -26.28 -15.20 -35.03
N SER A 188 -26.07 -13.96 -34.61
CA SER A 188 -26.71 -12.79 -35.21
C SER A 188 -26.04 -12.45 -36.54
N ARG A 189 -26.92 -12.17 -37.50
CA ARG A 189 -26.72 -12.02 -38.94
C ARG A 189 -26.43 -10.55 -39.23
N GLN A 190 -25.21 -10.19 -39.65
CA GLN A 190 -24.97 -8.92 -40.36
C GLN A 190 -24.83 -9.22 -41.85
N GLN A 191 -25.88 -8.86 -42.59
CA GLN A 191 -25.88 -8.81 -44.05
C GLN A 191 -25.14 -7.54 -44.48
N ILE A 192 -23.99 -7.71 -45.15
CA ILE A 192 -23.33 -6.63 -45.88
C ILE A 192 -24.08 -6.48 -47.20
N ILE A 193 -24.85 -5.39 -47.32
CA ILE A 193 -25.38 -4.91 -48.61
C ILE A 193 -24.22 -4.17 -49.28
N SER A 194 -23.64 -4.79 -50.31
CA SER A 194 -22.71 -4.14 -51.23
C SER A 194 -23.50 -3.22 -52.18
N PRO A 195 -23.21 -1.92 -52.28
CA PRO A 195 -23.70 -1.14 -53.40
C PRO A 195 -22.82 -1.43 -54.62
N SER A 196 -23.42 -2.09 -55.61
CA SER A 196 -22.94 -2.22 -56.97
C SER A 196 -22.67 -0.85 -57.59
N ASN A 197 -21.41 -0.54 -57.88
CA ASN A 197 -21.01 0.63 -58.67
C ASN A 197 -20.73 0.20 -60.12
N PRO A 198 -21.53 0.63 -61.12
CA PRO A 198 -21.45 0.10 -62.48
C PRO A 198 -20.82 1.09 -63.46
N TYR A 199 -19.55 1.47 -63.34
CA TYR A 199 -18.87 2.16 -64.46
C TYR A 199 -17.35 1.88 -64.49
N LYS A 200 -16.95 0.82 -65.21
CA LYS A 200 -15.62 0.70 -65.83
C LYS A 200 -15.72 -0.11 -67.13
N ARG A 201 -15.88 0.58 -68.26
CA ARG A 201 -15.35 0.21 -69.59
C ARG A 201 -15.60 1.31 -70.61
N ARG A 202 -14.61 2.18 -70.83
CA ARG A 202 -14.13 2.57 -72.17
C ARG A 202 -12.83 3.38 -72.06
N LEU A 203 -11.99 3.22 -73.09
CA LEU A 203 -10.78 3.98 -73.43
C LEU A 203 -9.45 3.38 -72.95
N GLN A 204 -9.02 2.37 -73.70
CA GLN A 204 -7.64 2.35 -74.21
C GLN A 204 -7.53 3.34 -75.39
N GLN A 205 -6.31 3.83 -75.59
CA GLN A 205 -5.78 4.63 -76.71
C GLN A 205 -6.09 6.14 -76.69
N THR A 206 -5.10 6.95 -76.34
CA THR A 206 -4.32 7.74 -77.33
C THR A 206 -3.07 8.38 -76.68
N SER A 207 -1.93 8.13 -77.31
CA SER A 207 -0.77 9.01 -77.57
C SER A 207 -0.12 9.81 -76.44
N GLU A 208 1.15 9.46 -76.23
CA GLU A 208 2.27 10.33 -75.88
C GLU A 208 2.19 11.70 -76.57
N PHE A 209 2.26 12.78 -75.79
CA PHE A 209 2.75 14.07 -76.27
C PHE A 209 3.57 14.72 -75.15
N SER A 210 4.88 14.64 -75.32
CA SER A 210 5.89 15.36 -74.57
C SER A 210 5.85 16.84 -74.97
N VAL A 211 5.51 17.72 -74.03
CA VAL A 211 5.68 19.17 -74.20
C VAL A 211 6.74 19.68 -73.23
N SER A 212 7.90 19.87 -73.86
CA SER A 212 8.99 20.79 -73.56
C SER A 212 8.74 21.85 -72.49
N LYS A 213 9.67 21.88 -71.54
CA LYS A 213 9.95 22.91 -70.54
C LYS A 213 10.43 24.17 -71.28
N CYS A 214 9.74 25.31 -71.12
CA CYS A 214 10.29 26.61 -71.50
C CYS A 214 10.37 27.51 -70.28
N GLU A 215 11.60 27.95 -70.04
CA GLU A 215 12.04 28.82 -68.95
C GLU A 215 11.43 30.21 -69.07
N LYS A 216 11.00 30.73 -67.93
CA LYS A 216 10.65 32.13 -67.74
C LYS A 216 11.95 32.93 -67.79
N ASN A 217 12.09 33.80 -68.78
CA ASN A 217 13.04 34.90 -68.72
C ASN A 217 12.31 36.24 -68.70
N SER A 218 12.67 36.97 -67.66
CA SER A 218 12.33 38.34 -67.27
C SER A 218 12.33 39.34 -68.42
N ILE A 219 11.29 40.18 -68.51
CA ILE A 219 11.38 41.46 -69.22
C ILE A 219 10.96 42.59 -68.28
N SER A 220 11.97 43.43 -68.10
CA SER A 220 12.07 44.69 -67.39
C SER A 220 11.10 45.76 -67.87
N SER A 221 10.53 46.48 -66.90
CA SER A 221 10.30 47.94 -66.90
C SER A 221 11.04 48.72 -67.99
N TYR A 222 10.38 49.69 -68.66
CA TYR A 222 10.72 51.12 -68.61
C TYR A 222 9.85 51.96 -69.57
N LYS A 223 9.28 53.03 -68.99
CA LYS A 223 9.11 54.40 -69.51
C LYS A 223 8.34 54.66 -70.81
N SER A 224 7.16 55.26 -70.62
CA SER A 224 6.59 56.29 -71.51
C SER A 224 7.57 57.47 -71.74
N PRO A 225 7.41 58.19 -72.86
CA PRO A 225 7.36 59.64 -72.76
C PRO A 225 6.18 60.25 -73.52
N ALA A 226 5.83 61.43 -73.03
CA ALA A 226 4.78 62.33 -73.49
C ALA A 226 5.17 63.15 -74.75
N SER A 227 4.18 63.93 -75.20
CA SER A 227 4.24 65.03 -76.18
C SER A 227 4.23 64.56 -77.65
N SER A 228 3.54 65.20 -78.58
CA SER A 228 3.10 66.59 -78.67
C SER A 228 1.91 66.74 -79.63
N CYS A 229 1.08 67.76 -79.39
CA CYS A 229 0.18 68.33 -80.40
C CYS A 229 1.00 69.02 -81.52
N PRO A 230 0.39 69.28 -82.68
CA PRO A 230 0.13 70.69 -82.97
C PRO A 230 -1.25 70.97 -83.59
N GLU A 231 -1.81 72.10 -83.16
CA GLU A 231 -2.84 72.88 -83.86
C GLU A 231 -2.29 73.49 -85.18
N ILE A 232 -3.15 74.30 -85.82
CA ILE A 232 -2.96 75.18 -86.98
C ILE A 232 -3.02 74.37 -88.31
N SER A 233 -3.90 74.62 -89.30
CA SER A 233 -4.39 75.88 -89.85
C SER A 233 -5.54 75.59 -90.84
N SER A 234 -6.56 76.44 -90.89
CA SER A 234 -7.26 76.80 -92.15
C SER A 234 -6.72 78.17 -92.60
N PRO A 235 -7.09 78.78 -93.76
CA PRO A 235 -7.82 78.33 -94.96
C PRO A 235 -7.11 78.71 -96.29
N SER A 236 -7.59 78.26 -97.46
CA SER A 236 -7.45 79.06 -98.70
C SER A 236 -8.50 78.70 -99.75
N ALA A 237 -8.93 79.73 -100.47
CA ALA A 237 -10.09 79.85 -101.32
C ALA A 237 -9.81 79.59 -102.83
N ASN A 238 -10.88 79.73 -103.63
CA ASN A 238 -10.97 79.87 -105.10
C ASN A 238 -10.91 78.56 -105.93
N ASN A 239 -11.80 78.25 -106.88
CA ASN A 239 -12.73 79.01 -107.76
C ASN A 239 -14.00 78.14 -108.00
N GLY A 240 -15.22 78.69 -108.16
CA GLY A 240 -15.81 79.12 -109.46
C GLY A 240 -16.31 77.92 -110.28
N SER A 241 -17.48 77.82 -110.91
CA SER A 241 -18.64 78.69 -111.15
C SER A 241 -19.72 77.76 -111.74
N GLY A 242 -21.00 78.12 -111.57
CA GLY A 242 -22.07 77.75 -112.50
C GLY A 242 -22.69 76.36 -112.33
N LEU A 243 -23.98 76.35 -111.97
CA LEU A 243 -25.07 75.95 -112.86
C LEU A 243 -26.36 75.87 -112.03
N SER A 244 -27.17 76.91 -112.21
CA SER A 244 -28.59 76.92 -111.90
C SER A 244 -29.27 75.85 -112.76
N LEU A 245 -29.85 74.82 -112.13
CA LEU A 245 -31.08 74.11 -112.52
C LEU A 245 -31.34 72.92 -111.56
N ASN A 246 -32.61 72.75 -111.17
CA ASN A 246 -33.21 71.65 -110.37
C ASN A 246 -33.09 71.68 -108.83
N SER A 247 -33.81 72.60 -108.19
CA SER A 247 -34.16 72.56 -106.75
C SER A 247 -34.67 71.19 -106.28
N ASN A 248 -35.43 70.48 -107.13
CA ASN A 248 -35.95 69.14 -106.82
C ASN A 248 -34.86 68.06 -106.73
N GLN A 249 -33.72 68.25 -107.41
CA GLN A 249 -32.61 67.30 -107.39
C GLN A 249 -31.73 67.50 -106.15
N ILE A 250 -31.61 68.75 -105.68
CA ILE A 250 -30.95 69.09 -104.42
C ILE A 250 -31.77 68.54 -103.23
N GLU A 251 -33.09 68.71 -103.23
CA GLU A 251 -33.94 68.13 -102.18
C GLU A 251 -33.87 66.60 -102.15
N LYS A 252 -33.85 65.94 -103.32
CA LYS A 252 -33.67 64.48 -103.40
C LYS A 252 -32.30 64.04 -102.87
N GLN A 253 -31.22 64.74 -103.23
CA GLN A 253 -29.88 64.49 -102.71
C GLN A 253 -29.80 64.75 -101.19
N GLN A 254 -30.49 65.77 -100.69
CA GLN A 254 -30.56 66.08 -99.26
C GLN A 254 -31.31 65.00 -98.48
N GLN A 255 -32.43 64.49 -99.02
CA GLN A 255 -33.16 63.36 -98.45
C GLN A 255 -32.33 62.07 -98.44
N GLU A 256 -31.59 61.79 -99.50
CA GLU A 256 -30.64 60.65 -99.55
C GLU A 256 -29.51 60.83 -98.52
N LEU A 257 -28.95 62.03 -98.37
CA LEU A 257 -27.95 62.32 -97.34
C LEU A 257 -28.51 62.12 -95.93
N ASP A 258 -29.73 62.56 -95.66
CA ASP A 258 -30.36 62.38 -94.35
C ASP A 258 -30.76 60.92 -94.09
N LYS A 259 -31.05 60.14 -95.13
CA LYS A 259 -31.20 58.68 -95.03
C LYS A 259 -29.86 58.03 -94.69
N LEU A 260 -28.79 58.33 -95.42
CA LEU A 260 -27.43 57.83 -95.15
C LEU A 260 -26.94 58.23 -93.76
N ARG A 261 -27.28 59.43 -93.28
CA ARG A 261 -26.96 59.87 -91.91
C ARG A 261 -27.69 59.05 -90.84
N ARG A 262 -28.95 58.68 -91.09
CA ARG A 262 -29.70 57.81 -90.16
C ARG A 262 -29.11 56.40 -90.14
N GLU A 263 -28.84 55.82 -91.31
CA GLU A 263 -28.17 54.52 -91.42
C GLU A 263 -26.79 54.55 -90.76
N ALA A 264 -26.02 55.62 -90.92
CA ALA A 264 -24.73 55.78 -90.26
C ALA A 264 -24.85 55.86 -88.72
N LYS A 265 -25.91 56.48 -88.20
CA LYS A 265 -26.19 56.49 -86.75
C LYS A 265 -26.58 55.12 -86.24
N GLU A 266 -27.41 54.38 -86.99
CA GLU A 266 -27.79 53.00 -86.65
C GLU A 266 -26.58 52.07 -86.66
N VAL A 267 -25.72 52.16 -87.68
CA VAL A 267 -24.46 51.39 -87.74
C VAL A 267 -23.54 51.75 -86.57
N LYS A 268 -23.49 53.03 -86.16
CA LYS A 268 -22.72 53.45 -84.99
C LYS A 268 -23.25 52.81 -83.70
N LEU A 269 -24.57 52.81 -83.49
CA LEU A 269 -25.20 52.18 -82.34
C LEU A 269 -24.97 50.66 -82.32
N VAL A 270 -25.10 49.99 -83.48
CA VAL A 270 -24.80 48.56 -83.60
C VAL A 270 -23.34 48.28 -83.28
N LYS A 271 -22.40 49.14 -83.73
CA LYS A 271 -20.98 49.01 -83.39
C LYS A 271 -20.73 49.14 -81.88
N GLU A 272 -21.35 50.10 -81.22
CA GLU A 272 -21.25 50.28 -79.77
C GLU A 272 -21.82 49.07 -79.02
N HIS A 273 -22.98 48.57 -79.45
CA HIS A 273 -23.57 47.37 -78.86
C HIS A 273 -22.70 46.11 -79.02
N LEU A 274 -22.14 45.88 -80.22
CA LEU A 274 -21.22 44.77 -80.47
C LEU A 274 -19.92 44.89 -79.67
N GLN A 275 -19.47 46.12 -79.40
CA GLN A 275 -18.30 46.37 -78.56
C GLN A 275 -18.60 46.00 -77.10
N ASP A 276 -19.77 46.37 -76.58
CA ASP A 276 -20.21 45.99 -75.23
C ASP A 276 -20.37 44.48 -75.07
N GLU A 277 -20.96 43.79 -76.07
CA GLU A 277 -21.06 42.33 -76.08
C GLU A 277 -19.67 41.66 -76.09
N LEU A 278 -18.73 42.20 -76.85
CA LEU A 278 -17.37 41.69 -76.93
C LEU A 278 -16.62 41.86 -75.60
N ASP A 279 -16.80 42.98 -74.91
CA ASP A 279 -16.20 43.21 -73.60
C ASP A 279 -16.86 42.37 -72.50
N PHE A 280 -18.17 42.12 -72.59
CA PHE A 280 -18.86 41.15 -71.72
C PHE A 280 -18.35 39.72 -71.91
N ILE A 281 -18.15 39.27 -73.16
CA ILE A 281 -17.59 37.94 -73.46
C ILE A 281 -16.15 37.81 -72.92
N LYS A 282 -15.32 38.86 -73.03
CA LYS A 282 -13.98 38.86 -72.42
C LYS A 282 -14.04 38.69 -70.91
N GLN A 283 -14.94 39.41 -70.23
CA GLN A 283 -15.10 39.30 -68.79
C GLN A 283 -15.56 37.89 -68.37
N GLN A 284 -16.49 37.27 -69.11
CA GLN A 284 -16.89 35.88 -68.87
C GLN A 284 -15.72 34.91 -69.05
N LYS A 285 -14.90 35.10 -70.09
CA LYS A 285 -13.71 34.29 -70.32
C LYS A 285 -12.73 34.38 -69.15
N GLU A 286 -12.44 35.57 -68.65
CA GLU A 286 -11.54 35.76 -67.49
C GLU A 286 -12.08 35.11 -66.22
N ASN A 287 -13.40 35.15 -66.00
CA ASN A 287 -14.03 34.48 -64.87
C ASN A 287 -13.91 32.96 -64.97
N LEU A 288 -14.18 32.38 -66.16
CA LEU A 288 -14.00 30.95 -66.40
C LEU A 288 -12.55 30.50 -66.24
N GLU A 289 -11.57 31.30 -66.67
CA GLU A 289 -10.14 31.02 -66.45
C GLU A 289 -9.77 31.00 -64.95
N LYS A 290 -10.40 31.86 -64.13
CA LYS A 290 -10.22 31.82 -62.66
C LYS A 290 -10.84 30.57 -62.06
N GLU A 291 -12.06 30.21 -62.45
CA GLU A 291 -12.73 28.99 -61.96
C GLU A 291 -11.94 27.73 -62.32
N ILE A 292 -11.42 27.63 -63.55
CA ILE A 292 -10.56 26.51 -63.99
C ILE A 292 -9.30 26.41 -63.11
N ASN A 293 -8.68 27.53 -62.75
CA ASN A 293 -7.51 27.53 -61.88
C ASN A 293 -7.84 27.08 -60.45
N ILE A 294 -8.98 27.49 -59.90
CA ILE A 294 -9.46 27.05 -58.58
C ILE A 294 -9.69 25.53 -58.59
N ILE A 295 -10.44 25.02 -59.58
CA ILE A 295 -10.70 23.58 -59.73
C ILE A 295 -9.40 22.78 -59.85
N ARG A 296 -8.39 23.31 -60.54
CA ARG A 296 -7.07 22.68 -60.65
C ARG A 296 -6.37 22.60 -59.31
N GLN A 297 -6.39 23.68 -58.52
CA GLN A 297 -5.79 23.70 -57.18
C GLN A 297 -6.51 22.73 -56.22
N GLU A 298 -7.85 22.69 -56.26
CA GLU A 298 -8.64 21.73 -55.50
C GLU A 298 -8.31 20.28 -55.89
N GLY A 299 -8.13 20.01 -57.19
CA GLY A 299 -7.71 18.71 -57.69
C GLY A 299 -6.33 18.27 -57.17
N GLU A 300 -5.37 19.19 -57.10
CA GLU A 300 -4.04 18.94 -56.52
C GLU A 300 -4.13 18.68 -55.01
N ALA A 301 -4.97 19.43 -54.28
CA ALA A 301 -5.20 19.21 -52.85
C ALA A 301 -5.82 17.84 -52.56
N VAL A 302 -6.84 17.43 -53.34
CA VAL A 302 -7.47 16.10 -53.23
C VAL A 302 -6.45 14.99 -53.52
N LYS A 303 -5.55 15.19 -54.49
CA LYS A 303 -4.48 14.24 -54.78
C LYS A 303 -3.53 14.05 -53.59
N HIS A 304 -3.13 15.13 -52.93
CA HIS A 304 -2.29 15.05 -51.73
C HIS A 304 -3.01 14.39 -50.55
N GLN A 305 -4.29 14.70 -50.34
CA GLN A 305 -5.10 14.01 -49.32
C GLN A 305 -5.15 12.50 -49.57
N LYS A 306 -5.32 12.08 -50.83
CA LYS A 306 -5.28 10.66 -51.21
C LYS A 306 -3.93 10.00 -50.88
N GLU A 307 -2.81 10.65 -51.22
CA GLU A 307 -1.46 10.13 -50.93
C GLU A 307 -1.21 10.01 -49.42
N ASN A 308 -1.74 10.93 -48.61
CA ASN A 308 -1.65 10.86 -47.14
C ASN A 308 -2.48 9.70 -46.59
N LEU A 309 -3.73 9.54 -47.03
CA LEU A 309 -4.57 8.39 -46.64
C LEU A 309 -3.95 7.05 -47.03
N GLU A 310 -3.30 6.96 -48.19
CA GLU A 310 -2.57 5.74 -48.60
C GLU A 310 -1.38 5.44 -47.68
N LYS A 311 -0.71 6.44 -47.12
CA LYS A 311 0.35 6.25 -46.11
C LYS A 311 -0.23 5.79 -44.77
N GLU A 312 -1.30 6.42 -44.30
CA GLU A 312 -1.99 6.03 -43.06
C GLU A 312 -2.48 4.58 -43.12
N ILE A 313 -3.10 4.17 -44.23
CA ILE A 313 -3.53 2.78 -44.44
C ILE A 313 -2.35 1.80 -44.34
N ASN A 314 -1.18 2.17 -44.88
CA ASN A 314 0.01 1.31 -44.80
C ASN A 314 0.56 1.21 -43.38
N ILE A 315 0.54 2.31 -42.60
CA ILE A 315 0.93 2.31 -41.19
C ILE A 315 -0.01 1.41 -40.39
N ILE A 316 -1.33 1.60 -40.52
CA ILE A 316 -2.34 0.78 -39.84
C ILE A 316 -2.17 -0.72 -40.17
N ARG A 317 -1.81 -1.04 -41.42
CA ARG A 317 -1.52 -2.42 -41.83
C ARG A 317 -0.29 -3.00 -41.12
N GLN A 318 0.79 -2.24 -41.01
CA GLN A 318 2.00 -2.66 -40.31
C GLN A 318 1.74 -2.85 -38.81
N GLU A 319 0.98 -1.94 -38.19
CA GLU A 319 0.56 -2.06 -36.79
C GLU A 319 -0.32 -3.30 -36.57
N GLY A 320 -1.24 -3.59 -37.50
CA GLY A 320 -2.06 -4.81 -37.47
C GLY A 320 -1.24 -6.10 -37.54
N GLU A 321 -0.16 -6.13 -38.34
CA GLU A 321 0.77 -7.26 -38.40
C GLU A 321 1.56 -7.43 -37.09
N ALA A 322 2.04 -6.32 -36.50
CA ALA A 322 2.74 -6.34 -35.22
C ALA A 322 1.84 -6.83 -34.07
N VAL A 323 0.58 -6.37 -34.02
CA VAL A 323 -0.41 -6.84 -33.02
C VAL A 323 -0.68 -8.34 -33.17
N LYS A 324 -0.74 -8.84 -34.41
CA LYS A 324 -0.90 -10.28 -34.68
C LYS A 324 0.29 -11.09 -34.15
N GLU A 325 1.52 -10.63 -34.36
CA GLU A 325 2.71 -11.29 -33.82
C GLU A 325 2.75 -11.27 -32.28
N GLN A 326 2.38 -10.14 -31.67
CA GLN A 326 2.26 -10.04 -30.21
C GLN A 326 1.25 -11.04 -29.65
N LYS A 327 0.09 -11.20 -30.32
CA LYS A 327 -0.92 -12.19 -29.95
C LYS A 327 -0.36 -13.62 -30.00
N GLU A 328 0.33 -14.00 -31.07
CA GLU A 328 0.94 -15.33 -31.19
C GLU A 328 2.01 -15.59 -30.12
N ASN A 329 2.78 -14.56 -29.74
CA ASN A 329 3.76 -14.65 -28.65
C ASN A 329 3.07 -14.83 -27.28
N LEU A 330 1.99 -14.09 -27.02
CA LEU A 330 1.19 -14.25 -25.80
C LEU A 330 0.56 -15.63 -25.71
N GLU A 331 0.03 -16.18 -26.82
CA GLU A 331 -0.50 -17.55 -26.86
C GLU A 331 0.59 -18.61 -26.54
N LYS A 332 1.83 -18.41 -27.02
CA LYS A 332 2.97 -19.26 -26.63
C LYS A 332 3.27 -19.17 -25.14
N LYS A 333 3.29 -17.96 -24.56
CA LYS A 333 3.52 -17.76 -23.12
C LYS A 333 2.43 -18.39 -22.26
N ILE A 334 1.15 -18.25 -22.65
CA ILE A 334 0.02 -18.89 -21.95
C ILE A 334 0.18 -20.42 -21.95
N ASN A 335 0.61 -21.01 -23.07
CA ASN A 335 0.85 -22.44 -23.14
C ASN A 335 2.01 -22.90 -22.23
N ILE A 336 3.10 -22.13 -22.14
CA ILE A 336 4.21 -22.42 -21.22
C ILE A 336 3.73 -22.35 -19.76
N ILE A 337 3.03 -21.28 -19.39
CA ILE A 337 2.47 -21.12 -18.02
C ILE A 337 1.53 -22.28 -17.66
N ARG A 338 0.73 -22.75 -18.62
CA ARG A 338 -0.13 -23.92 -18.41
C ARG A 338 0.67 -25.19 -18.13
N GLN A 339 1.74 -25.43 -18.89
CA GLN A 339 2.63 -26.58 -18.67
C GLN A 339 3.35 -26.50 -17.31
N GLU A 340 3.81 -25.31 -16.93
CA GLU A 340 4.41 -25.08 -15.61
C GLU A 340 3.39 -25.31 -14.47
N GLY A 341 2.14 -24.88 -14.65
CA GLY A 341 1.05 -25.15 -13.71
C GLY A 341 0.76 -26.64 -13.51
N GLU A 342 0.80 -27.43 -14.59
CA GLU A 342 0.68 -28.90 -14.52
C GLU A 342 1.88 -29.53 -13.79
N ALA A 343 3.10 -29.06 -14.04
CA ALA A 343 4.30 -29.52 -13.34
C ALA A 343 4.25 -29.22 -11.83
N VAL A 344 3.81 -28.02 -11.44
CA VAL A 344 3.63 -27.63 -10.04
C VAL A 344 2.55 -28.49 -9.36
N LYS A 345 1.46 -28.79 -10.08
CA LYS A 345 0.42 -29.70 -9.57
C LYS A 345 0.98 -31.09 -9.26
N HIS A 346 1.79 -31.66 -10.16
CA HIS A 346 2.46 -32.93 -9.91
C HIS A 346 3.47 -32.87 -8.76
N GLN A 347 4.24 -31.78 -8.63
CA GLN A 347 5.12 -31.59 -7.48
C GLN A 347 4.35 -31.56 -6.16
N LYS A 348 3.19 -30.89 -6.12
CA LYS A 348 2.31 -30.86 -4.95
C LYS A 348 1.81 -32.26 -4.59
N GLU A 349 1.33 -33.01 -5.57
CA GLU A 349 0.86 -34.40 -5.36
C GLU A 349 1.98 -35.30 -4.83
N ASN A 350 3.22 -35.11 -5.28
CA ASN A 350 4.38 -35.85 -4.77
C ASN A 350 4.72 -35.47 -3.32
N LEU A 351 4.73 -34.17 -2.99
CA LEU A 351 4.95 -33.70 -1.61
C LEU A 351 3.88 -34.18 -0.64
N GLU A 352 2.63 -34.28 -1.10
CA GLU A 352 1.52 -34.82 -0.30
C GLU A 352 1.74 -36.30 0.03
N LYS A 353 2.16 -37.10 -0.96
CA LYS A 353 2.55 -38.51 -0.75
C LYS A 353 3.75 -38.66 0.19
N GLU A 354 4.77 -37.80 0.08
CA GLU A 354 5.91 -37.80 1.00
C GLU A 354 5.50 -37.46 2.43
N LYS A 355 4.56 -36.52 2.59
CA LYS A 355 4.01 -36.17 3.91
C LYS A 355 3.22 -37.32 4.53
N GLU A 356 2.35 -37.98 3.75
CA GLU A 356 1.63 -39.18 4.19
C GLU A 356 2.59 -40.30 4.60
N GLN A 357 3.65 -40.52 3.81
CA GLN A 357 4.67 -41.51 4.12
C GLN A 357 5.44 -41.16 5.41
N LYS A 358 5.77 -39.88 5.62
CA LYS A 358 6.42 -39.43 6.85
C LYS A 358 5.52 -39.61 8.07
N GLU A 359 4.24 -39.28 7.96
CA GLU A 359 3.27 -39.49 9.03
C GLU A 359 3.14 -40.97 9.40
N LYS A 360 3.16 -41.85 8.40
CA LYS A 360 3.21 -43.31 8.62
C LYS A 360 4.47 -43.73 9.40
N TYR A 361 5.65 -43.22 9.04
CA TYR A 361 6.88 -43.51 9.78
C TYR A 361 6.87 -42.97 11.21
N GLU A 362 6.27 -41.79 11.45
CA GLU A 362 6.12 -41.22 12.80
C GLU A 362 5.17 -42.07 13.65
N GLN A 363 4.08 -42.58 13.06
CA GLN A 363 3.17 -43.53 13.73
C GLN A 363 3.88 -44.84 14.06
N GLU A 364 4.64 -45.42 13.13
CA GLU A 364 5.43 -46.64 13.36
C GLU A 364 6.48 -46.43 14.47
N ALA A 365 7.16 -45.28 14.50
CA ALA A 365 8.12 -44.94 15.55
C ALA A 365 7.45 -44.74 16.92
N CYS A 366 6.25 -44.17 16.96
CA CYS A 366 5.46 -44.01 18.18
C CYS A 366 5.07 -45.39 18.76
N LEU A 367 4.57 -46.29 17.91
CA LEU A 367 4.24 -47.66 18.31
C LEU A 367 5.47 -48.42 18.84
N ALA A 368 6.61 -48.29 18.17
CA ALA A 368 7.87 -48.88 18.64
C ALA A 368 8.33 -48.32 20.00
N CYS A 369 8.08 -47.04 20.29
CA CYS A 369 8.37 -46.46 21.60
C CYS A 369 7.46 -47.01 22.70
N ILE A 370 6.17 -47.19 22.41
CA ILE A 370 5.21 -47.80 23.33
C ILE A 370 5.60 -49.25 23.63
N GLU A 371 5.93 -50.04 22.60
CA GLU A 371 6.38 -51.42 22.75
C GLU A 371 7.67 -51.52 23.59
N LYS A 372 8.63 -50.63 23.35
CA LYS A 372 9.87 -50.55 24.14
C LYS A 372 9.60 -50.27 25.63
N GLU A 373 8.68 -49.36 25.94
CA GLU A 373 8.35 -49.05 27.34
C GLU A 373 7.56 -50.18 27.99
N GLN A 374 6.69 -50.86 27.25
CA GLN A 374 6.00 -52.07 27.69
C GLN A 374 7.00 -53.17 28.08
N ILE A 375 7.98 -53.47 27.21
CA ILE A 375 9.07 -54.41 27.50
C ILE A 375 9.86 -53.97 28.75
N ARG A 376 10.10 -52.66 28.91
CA ARG A 376 10.81 -52.13 30.10
C ARG A 376 10.02 -52.36 31.39
N ILE A 377 8.71 -52.19 31.37
CA ILE A 377 7.81 -52.45 32.51
C ILE A 377 7.82 -53.94 32.84
N GLU A 378 7.69 -54.80 31.83
CA GLU A 378 7.74 -56.26 31.99
C GLU A 378 9.08 -56.72 32.57
N LEU A 379 10.19 -56.17 32.09
CA LEU A 379 11.53 -56.47 32.60
C LEU A 379 11.67 -56.04 34.07
N LYS A 380 11.16 -54.86 34.46
CA LYS A 380 11.15 -54.42 35.86
C LYS A 380 10.32 -55.36 36.74
N SER A 381 9.13 -55.75 36.27
CA SER A 381 8.28 -56.71 36.98
C SER A 381 8.98 -58.05 37.16
N PHE A 382 9.67 -58.55 36.12
CA PHE A 382 10.44 -59.79 36.19
C PHE A 382 11.61 -59.70 37.19
N MET A 383 12.36 -58.59 37.18
CA MET A 383 13.45 -58.35 38.13
C MET A 383 12.94 -58.29 39.58
N GLN A 384 11.80 -57.63 39.82
CA GLN A 384 11.17 -57.57 41.13
C GLN A 384 10.73 -58.97 41.61
N GLN A 385 10.10 -59.76 40.74
CA GLN A 385 9.73 -61.15 41.06
C GLN A 385 10.94 -62.01 41.41
N LYS A 386 12.07 -61.83 40.70
CA LYS A 386 13.32 -62.51 41.00
C LYS A 386 13.87 -62.11 42.36
N GLU A 387 13.91 -60.82 42.67
CA GLU A 387 14.38 -60.30 43.95
C GLU A 387 13.50 -60.81 45.12
N ASP A 388 12.17 -60.81 44.94
CA ASP A 388 11.23 -61.32 45.94
C ASP A 388 11.30 -62.85 46.10
N ALA A 389 11.72 -63.59 45.06
CA ALA A 389 12.00 -65.03 45.15
C ALA A 389 13.35 -65.34 45.83
N GLU A 390 14.34 -64.46 45.72
CA GLU A 390 15.66 -64.60 46.37
C GLU A 390 15.65 -64.11 47.83
N ARG A 391 14.76 -63.17 48.18
CA ARG A 391 14.63 -62.60 49.53
C ARG A 391 14.47 -63.65 50.65
N PRO A 392 13.67 -64.72 50.52
CA PRO A 392 13.55 -65.76 51.55
C PRO A 392 14.83 -66.57 51.74
N ALA A 393 15.57 -66.82 50.65
CA ALA A 393 16.85 -67.53 50.72
C ALA A 393 17.91 -66.69 51.45
N LEU A 394 17.95 -65.38 51.18
CA LEU A 394 18.80 -64.44 51.93
C LEU A 394 18.39 -64.36 53.40
N ALA A 395 17.10 -64.26 53.70
CA ALA A 395 16.59 -64.24 55.07
C ALA A 395 16.95 -65.53 55.83
N ALA A 396 16.82 -66.70 55.20
CA ALA A 396 17.21 -67.97 55.78
C ALA A 396 18.73 -68.04 56.04
N HIS A 397 19.56 -67.49 55.15
CA HIS A 397 21.01 -67.41 55.35
C HIS A 397 21.38 -66.45 56.48
N GLU A 398 20.73 -65.29 56.59
CA GLU A 398 20.92 -64.38 57.74
C GLU A 398 20.48 -65.02 59.05
N GLU A 399 19.39 -65.79 59.06
CA GLU A 399 18.93 -66.55 60.22
C GLU A 399 19.92 -67.67 60.59
N GLU A 400 20.51 -68.35 59.61
CA GLU A 400 21.57 -69.33 59.84
C GLU A 400 22.83 -68.68 60.45
N ILE A 401 23.24 -67.50 59.98
CA ILE A 401 24.34 -66.73 60.58
C ILE A 401 24.02 -66.38 62.04
N ARG A 402 22.82 -65.85 62.30
CA ARG A 402 22.35 -65.50 63.65
C ARG A 402 22.37 -66.72 64.58
N CYS A 403 21.89 -67.86 64.10
CA CYS A 403 21.88 -69.12 64.86
C CYS A 403 23.32 -69.60 65.17
N LYS A 404 24.26 -69.44 64.23
CA LYS A 404 25.70 -69.72 64.47
C LYS A 404 26.30 -68.78 65.53
N GLU A 405 25.90 -67.51 65.55
CA GLU A 405 26.33 -66.54 66.58
C GLU A 405 25.73 -66.86 67.95
N ASP A 406 24.47 -67.25 68.02
CA ASP A 406 23.80 -67.68 69.26
C ASP A 406 24.45 -68.96 69.81
N VAL A 407 24.80 -69.92 68.95
CA VAL A 407 25.55 -71.12 69.34
C VAL A 407 26.95 -70.76 69.85
N LYS A 408 27.65 -69.81 69.22
CA LYS A 408 28.93 -69.30 69.73
C LYS A 408 28.78 -68.66 71.11
N SER A 409 27.75 -67.82 71.29
CA SER A 409 27.47 -67.14 72.55
C SER A 409 27.09 -68.13 73.66
N ALA A 410 26.25 -69.13 73.34
CA ALA A 410 25.88 -70.20 74.25
C ALA A 410 27.10 -71.05 74.64
N LYS A 411 28.00 -71.35 73.69
CA LYS A 411 29.25 -72.08 73.97
C LYS A 411 30.16 -71.28 74.89
N GLN A 412 30.35 -69.99 74.65
CA GLN A 412 31.09 -69.09 75.56
C GLN A 412 30.46 -69.04 76.95
N ALA A 413 29.14 -68.95 77.05
CA ALA A 413 28.43 -68.97 78.33
C ALA A 413 28.65 -70.30 79.07
N LEU A 414 28.64 -71.42 78.35
CA LEU A 414 28.82 -72.77 78.90
C LEU A 414 30.28 -72.99 79.36
N ASP A 415 31.26 -72.50 78.60
CA ASP A 415 32.67 -72.49 78.99
C ASP A 415 32.89 -71.60 80.22
N THR A 416 32.21 -70.45 80.30
CA THR A 416 32.23 -69.57 81.48
C THR A 416 31.61 -70.26 82.69
N TYR A 417 30.48 -70.97 82.51
CA TYR A 417 29.81 -71.71 83.59
C TYR A 417 30.65 -72.90 84.07
N SER A 418 31.31 -73.60 83.14
CA SER A 418 32.25 -74.70 83.41
C SER A 418 33.50 -74.19 84.15
N ALA A 419 34.05 -73.05 83.75
CA ALA A 419 35.13 -72.37 84.46
C ALA A 419 34.70 -71.94 85.88
N LYS A 420 33.46 -71.46 86.02
CA LYS A 420 32.88 -71.10 87.32
C LYS A 420 32.69 -72.31 88.23
N LEU A 421 32.20 -73.44 87.70
CA LEU A 421 32.11 -74.72 88.41
C LEU A 421 33.50 -75.25 88.83
N LYS A 422 34.51 -75.15 87.95
CA LYS A 422 35.89 -75.49 88.30
C LYS A 422 36.47 -74.56 89.37
N SER A 423 36.11 -73.28 89.36
CA SER A 423 36.49 -72.33 90.42
C SER A 423 35.76 -72.59 91.74
N MET A 424 34.57 -73.19 91.71
CA MET A 424 33.82 -73.62 92.89
C MET A 424 34.32 -74.96 93.45
N GLN A 425 34.87 -75.85 92.62
CA GLN A 425 35.50 -77.10 93.07
C GLN A 425 36.91 -76.92 93.66
N ASN A 426 37.57 -75.79 93.42
CA ASN A 426 38.93 -75.52 93.90
C ASN A 426 39.01 -74.56 95.09
N ASN A 427 37.89 -74.22 95.74
CA ASN A 427 37.86 -73.21 96.83
C ASN A 427 37.08 -73.66 98.09
N ASP A 428 37.37 -74.87 98.57
CA ASP A 428 37.29 -75.20 100.01
C ASP A 428 38.68 -75.03 100.64
N SER A 429 39.22 -73.80 100.63
CA SER A 429 40.34 -73.35 101.47
C SER A 429 40.53 -71.83 101.38
N SER A 430 40.32 -71.16 102.53
CA SER A 430 40.84 -69.83 102.93
C SER A 430 40.44 -68.55 102.17
N GLY A 431 39.75 -67.64 102.88
CA GLY A 431 40.39 -66.44 103.43
C GLY A 431 40.53 -65.15 102.58
N SER A 432 39.66 -64.17 102.90
CA SER A 432 39.90 -62.72 103.09
C SER A 432 40.36 -61.76 101.95
N SER A 433 39.53 -60.72 101.79
CA SER A 433 39.82 -59.26 101.80
C SER A 433 40.50 -58.51 100.62
N ALA A 434 39.77 -57.46 100.20
CA ALA A 434 40.17 -56.06 99.93
C ALA A 434 40.70 -55.65 98.53
N GLU A 435 40.01 -54.62 97.99
CA GLU A 435 40.48 -53.44 97.22
C GLU A 435 41.27 -53.67 95.90
N GLY A 436 41.05 -53.01 94.76
CA GLY A 436 40.20 -51.89 94.33
C GLY A 436 40.64 -51.41 92.91
N VAL A 437 39.81 -50.55 92.30
CA VAL A 437 40.15 -49.45 91.35
C VAL A 437 40.30 -49.71 89.83
N GLY A 438 39.48 -48.97 89.05
CA GLY A 438 39.71 -48.48 87.66
C GLY A 438 38.77 -49.07 86.59
N SER A 439 37.53 -48.63 86.32
CA SER A 439 36.97 -47.32 85.91
C SER A 439 37.50 -46.74 84.60
N GLU A 440 36.83 -47.01 83.48
CA GLU A 440 36.74 -46.08 82.33
C GLU A 440 35.32 -45.99 81.74
N LYS A 441 34.85 -44.74 81.66
CA LYS A 441 33.51 -44.27 81.29
C LYS A 441 33.36 -44.13 79.77
N SER A 442 32.16 -44.39 79.26
CA SER A 442 31.65 -43.75 78.04
C SER A 442 30.19 -43.35 78.25
N THR A 443 29.89 -42.11 77.91
CA THR A 443 28.90 -41.24 78.54
C THR A 443 27.58 -41.15 77.76
N GLU A 444 26.48 -41.53 78.42
CA GLU A 444 25.13 -41.06 78.10
C GLU A 444 24.91 -39.64 78.66
N PRO A 445 24.32 -38.70 77.90
CA PRO A 445 24.04 -37.36 78.40
C PRO A 445 22.74 -37.30 79.23
N SER A 446 22.94 -37.25 80.54
CA SER A 446 22.19 -36.52 81.58
C SER A 446 20.83 -35.89 81.22
N LYS A 447 19.77 -36.47 81.81
CA LYS A 447 18.46 -35.85 82.05
C LYS A 447 18.62 -34.61 82.96
N LYS A 448 18.58 -33.40 82.38
CA LYS A 448 18.38 -32.16 83.15
C LYS A 448 16.94 -32.11 83.67
N LYS A 449 16.80 -32.08 85.00
CA LYS A 449 15.59 -31.63 85.73
C LYS A 449 15.13 -30.29 85.16
N GLN A 450 14.09 -30.31 84.32
CA GLN A 450 13.33 -29.10 84.02
C GLN A 450 12.46 -28.76 85.22
N LYS A 451 12.74 -27.57 85.76
CA LYS A 451 11.87 -26.76 86.62
C LYS A 451 10.42 -26.93 86.15
N THR A 452 9.52 -27.31 87.06
CA THR A 452 8.06 -27.24 86.91
C THR A 452 7.66 -25.78 86.73
N GLY A 453 7.79 -25.28 85.51
CA GLY A 453 7.34 -23.96 85.10
C GLY A 453 5.83 -23.93 85.05
N LYS A 454 5.24 -23.23 86.03
CA LYS A 454 3.99 -22.46 85.95
C LYS A 454 3.19 -22.77 84.68
N GLN A 455 2.14 -23.59 84.78
CA GLN A 455 1.20 -23.84 83.68
C GLN A 455 0.80 -22.49 83.06
N LYS A 456 1.35 -22.19 81.89
CA LYS A 456 0.91 -21.06 81.06
C LYS A 456 -0.56 -21.33 80.77
N LYS A 457 -1.45 -20.45 81.24
CA LYS A 457 -2.85 -20.41 80.78
C LYS A 457 -2.83 -20.55 79.27
N SER A 458 -3.44 -21.60 78.73
CA SER A 458 -3.58 -21.78 77.29
C SER A 458 -4.33 -20.56 76.75
N GLU A 459 -3.63 -19.71 75.99
CA GLU A 459 -4.23 -18.56 75.33
C GLU A 459 -5.24 -19.08 74.31
N VAL A 460 -6.51 -18.81 74.59
CA VAL A 460 -7.66 -19.12 73.74
C VAL A 460 -8.06 -17.86 72.98
N VAL A 461 -8.73 -18.03 71.83
CA VAL A 461 -9.30 -16.93 71.05
C VAL A 461 -10.28 -16.16 71.94
N THR A 462 -10.04 -14.86 72.14
CA THR A 462 -10.90 -13.99 72.95
C THR A 462 -11.49 -12.85 72.10
N LYS A 463 -12.69 -12.38 72.46
CA LYS A 463 -13.33 -11.23 71.79
C LYS A 463 -12.49 -9.95 71.84
N SER A 464 -11.60 -9.84 72.82
CA SER A 464 -10.67 -8.74 73.03
C SER A 464 -9.45 -8.75 72.10
N MET A 465 -9.19 -9.83 71.34
CA MET A 465 -8.05 -9.88 70.42
C MET A 465 -8.16 -8.80 69.34
N LYS A 466 -7.00 -8.30 68.91
CA LYS A 466 -6.91 -7.31 67.83
C LYS A 466 -7.25 -7.99 66.49
N VAL A 467 -7.81 -7.24 65.54
CA VAL A 467 -8.16 -7.76 64.21
C VAL A 467 -6.96 -8.40 63.51
N VAL A 468 -5.76 -7.85 63.69
CA VAL A 468 -4.51 -8.38 63.12
C VAL A 468 -4.21 -9.78 63.65
N GLU A 469 -4.26 -9.98 64.97
CA GLU A 469 -4.02 -11.28 65.62
C GLU A 469 -5.07 -12.32 65.21
N LEU A 470 -6.32 -11.89 65.04
CA LEU A 470 -7.40 -12.75 64.55
C LEU A 470 -7.20 -13.14 63.08
N LYS A 471 -6.72 -12.21 62.23
CA LYS A 471 -6.38 -12.52 60.83
C LYS A 471 -5.19 -13.47 60.73
N GLU A 472 -4.18 -13.32 61.59
CA GLU A 472 -3.03 -14.22 61.66
C GLU A 472 -3.43 -15.63 62.12
N GLU A 473 -4.27 -15.74 63.14
CA GLU A 473 -4.82 -17.02 63.61
C GLU A 473 -5.72 -17.67 62.55
N ALA A 474 -6.53 -16.89 61.84
CA ALA A 474 -7.35 -17.39 60.74
C ALA A 474 -6.50 -17.87 59.56
N ALA A 475 -5.45 -17.12 59.20
CA ALA A 475 -4.48 -17.55 58.19
C ALA A 475 -3.75 -18.83 58.62
N ALA A 476 -3.44 -18.97 59.92
CA ALA A 476 -2.85 -20.19 60.46
C ALA A 476 -3.76 -21.42 60.33
N ARG A 477 -5.08 -21.20 60.30
CA ARG A 477 -6.10 -22.23 60.05
C ARG A 477 -6.48 -22.38 58.58
N GLY A 478 -5.83 -21.66 57.66
CA GLY A 478 -6.14 -21.70 56.23
C GLY A 478 -7.43 -20.97 55.85
N ILE A 479 -7.90 -20.03 56.67
CA ILE A 479 -9.10 -19.22 56.41
C ILE A 479 -8.68 -17.89 55.78
N ASP A 480 -9.17 -17.59 54.57
CA ASP A 480 -8.97 -16.29 53.92
C ASP A 480 -9.86 -15.22 54.58
N THR A 481 -9.23 -14.21 55.18
CA THR A 481 -9.89 -13.13 55.92
C THR A 481 -9.83 -11.78 55.21
N THR A 482 -9.39 -11.72 53.95
CA THR A 482 -9.20 -10.47 53.20
C THR A 482 -10.46 -9.60 53.11
N LYS A 483 -11.66 -10.22 53.14
CA LYS A 483 -12.97 -9.54 53.06
C LYS A 483 -13.85 -9.65 54.31
N MET A 484 -13.33 -10.19 55.41
CA MET A 484 -14.14 -10.45 56.61
C MET A 484 -14.07 -9.31 57.62
N LYS A 485 -15.23 -8.97 58.22
CA LYS A 485 -15.32 -8.07 59.40
C LYS A 485 -14.88 -8.83 60.65
N LYS A 486 -14.44 -8.11 61.70
CA LYS A 486 -13.90 -8.69 62.94
C LYS A 486 -14.82 -9.77 63.53
N ASP A 487 -16.11 -9.50 63.59
CA ASP A 487 -17.09 -10.43 64.19
C ASP A 487 -17.21 -11.71 63.36
N SER A 488 -17.22 -11.60 62.02
CA SER A 488 -17.20 -12.75 61.13
C SER A 488 -15.93 -13.59 61.28
N ILE A 489 -14.78 -12.96 61.54
CA ILE A 489 -13.52 -13.69 61.81
C ILE A 489 -13.60 -14.42 63.16
N LEU A 490 -14.15 -13.77 64.20
CA LEU A 490 -14.35 -14.38 65.52
C LEU A 490 -15.32 -15.57 65.47
N ASP A 491 -16.38 -15.47 64.68
CA ASP A 491 -17.36 -16.54 64.48
C ASP A 491 -16.71 -17.74 63.77
N CYS A 492 -15.91 -17.50 62.73
CA CYS A 492 -15.18 -18.57 62.03
C CYS A 492 -14.09 -19.21 62.90
N LEU A 493 -13.44 -18.44 63.78
CA LEU A 493 -12.40 -18.96 64.68
C LEU A 493 -12.95 -19.67 65.91
N VAL A 494 -14.20 -19.39 66.28
CA VAL A 494 -14.87 -19.82 67.51
C VAL A 494 -14.13 -19.30 68.77
N VAL A 495 -14.74 -18.33 69.46
CA VAL A 495 -14.24 -17.80 70.73
C VAL A 495 -14.09 -18.94 71.75
N GLY A 496 -12.92 -19.03 72.39
CA GLY A 496 -12.58 -20.12 73.31
C GLY A 496 -11.77 -21.26 72.69
N SER A 497 -11.57 -21.27 71.36
CA SER A 497 -10.66 -22.23 70.71
C SER A 497 -9.19 -21.91 71.01
N LYS A 498 -8.30 -22.92 71.02
CA LYS A 498 -6.87 -22.71 71.28
C LYS A 498 -6.21 -21.96 70.12
N LEU A 499 -5.33 -21.00 70.42
CA LEU A 499 -4.55 -20.30 69.40
C LEU A 499 -3.51 -21.23 68.77
N MET A 500 -3.70 -21.57 67.49
CA MET A 500 -2.76 -22.32 66.66
C MET A 500 -1.43 -21.56 66.54
N THR A 501 -1.50 -20.24 66.38
CA THR A 501 -0.32 -19.35 66.28
C THR A 501 0.61 -19.40 67.48
N LYS A 502 0.11 -19.85 68.64
CA LYS A 502 0.88 -19.99 69.88
C LYS A 502 1.41 -21.41 70.11
N LEU A 503 1.04 -22.37 69.26
CA LEU A 503 1.58 -23.72 69.33
C LEU A 503 3.00 -23.75 68.75
N GLU A 504 3.89 -24.47 69.43
CA GLU A 504 5.27 -24.67 68.98
C GLU A 504 5.33 -25.32 67.58
N ALA A 505 4.40 -26.24 67.30
CA ALA A 505 4.23 -26.88 65.99
C ALA A 505 3.95 -25.87 64.87
N TRP A 506 3.23 -24.78 65.15
CA TRP A 506 2.99 -23.73 64.15
C TRP A 506 4.25 -22.94 63.84
N GLY A 507 5.08 -22.67 64.86
CA GLY A 507 6.40 -22.08 64.68
C GLY A 507 7.30 -22.92 63.78
N GLU A 508 7.22 -24.26 63.89
CA GLU A 508 7.96 -25.17 63.01
C GLU A 508 7.43 -25.17 61.58
N ILE A 509 6.11 -25.15 61.38
CA ILE A 509 5.49 -25.04 60.06
C ILE A 509 5.94 -23.77 59.34
N LEU A 510 6.03 -22.63 60.04
CA LEU A 510 6.51 -21.37 59.45
C LEU A 510 7.98 -21.46 59.03
N ARG A 511 8.84 -22.11 59.82
CA ARG A 511 10.24 -22.35 59.44
C ARG A 511 10.36 -23.23 58.19
N LEU A 512 9.56 -24.30 58.12
CA LEU A 512 9.54 -25.20 56.98
C LEU A 512 9.04 -24.51 55.70
N ARG A 513 7.98 -23.69 55.79
CA ARG A 513 7.50 -22.88 54.66
C ARG A 513 8.59 -21.93 54.16
N LYS A 514 9.26 -21.21 55.07
CA LYS A 514 10.36 -20.32 54.71
C LYS A 514 11.49 -21.08 54.01
N LYS A 515 11.89 -22.24 54.54
CA LYS A 515 12.92 -23.09 53.94
C LYS A 515 12.52 -23.59 52.53
N PHE A 516 11.26 -23.98 52.36
CA PHE A 516 10.72 -24.40 51.07
C PHE A 516 10.67 -23.25 50.05
N GLU A 517 10.30 -22.05 50.47
CA GLU A 517 10.32 -20.84 49.63
C GLU A 517 11.76 -20.49 49.20
N GLU A 518 12.73 -20.57 50.13
CA GLU A 518 14.15 -20.36 49.84
C GLU A 518 14.68 -21.39 48.83
N GLU A 519 14.30 -22.68 48.99
CA GLU A 519 14.68 -23.77 48.08
C GLU A 519 14.05 -23.62 46.68
N GLN A 520 12.77 -23.22 46.61
CA GLN A 520 12.09 -22.91 45.34
C GLN A 520 12.77 -21.75 44.62
N LEU A 521 13.12 -20.68 45.35
CA LEU A 521 13.80 -19.52 44.78
C LEU A 521 15.22 -19.87 44.31
N GLU A 522 15.93 -20.75 45.03
CA GLU A 522 17.22 -21.26 44.59
C GLU A 522 17.11 -22.15 43.34
N ALA A 523 16.13 -23.06 43.29
CA ALA A 523 15.86 -23.88 42.12
C ALA A 523 15.53 -23.02 40.89
N GLN A 524 14.71 -21.97 41.07
CA GLN A 524 14.39 -21.02 40.01
C GLN A 524 15.61 -20.24 39.53
N ARG A 525 16.51 -19.84 40.45
CA ARG A 525 17.77 -19.18 40.08
C ARG A 525 18.67 -20.11 39.25
N LYS A 526 18.83 -21.37 39.66
CA LYS A 526 19.61 -22.36 38.92
C LYS A 526 19.04 -22.63 37.52
N GLU A 527 17.72 -22.72 37.40
CA GLU A 527 17.07 -22.89 36.10
C GLU A 527 17.26 -21.66 35.20
N ASN A 528 17.11 -20.45 35.75
CA ASN A 528 17.39 -19.21 35.01
C ASN A 528 18.84 -19.12 34.55
N GLU A 529 19.80 -19.55 35.36
CA GLU A 529 21.22 -19.63 34.97
C GLU A 529 21.45 -20.64 33.85
N ARG A 530 20.82 -21.83 33.92
CA ARG A 530 20.86 -22.84 32.86
C ARG A 530 20.31 -22.30 31.54
N LEU A 531 19.18 -21.60 31.57
CA LEU A 531 18.58 -20.97 30.38
C LEU A 531 19.49 -19.91 29.77
N ARG A 532 20.14 -19.07 30.59
CA ARG A 532 21.14 -18.10 30.11
C ARG A 532 22.33 -18.77 29.43
N HIS A 533 22.78 -19.90 29.97
CA HIS A 533 23.88 -20.66 29.37
C HIS A 533 23.48 -21.27 28.03
N ILE A 534 22.28 -21.86 27.93
CA ILE A 534 21.73 -22.39 26.67
C ILE A 534 21.61 -21.29 25.63
N GLU A 535 21.09 -20.11 26.00
CA GLU A 535 20.95 -18.98 25.08
C GLU A 535 22.31 -18.47 24.59
N MET A 536 23.31 -18.39 25.48
CA MET A 536 24.66 -18.00 25.11
C MET A 536 25.29 -19.00 24.13
N GLN A 537 25.08 -20.30 24.32
CA GLN A 537 25.53 -21.33 23.37
C GLN A 537 24.84 -21.19 22.01
N ARG A 538 23.52 -20.96 21.99
CA ARG A 538 22.76 -20.74 20.75
C ARG A 538 23.28 -19.53 19.98
N GLN A 539 23.59 -18.43 20.67
CA GLN A 539 24.17 -17.23 20.05
C GLN A 539 25.57 -17.49 19.50
N GLN A 540 26.42 -18.24 20.21
CA GLN A 540 27.75 -18.61 19.70
C GLN A 540 27.66 -19.50 18.46
N GLU A 541 26.75 -20.48 18.45
CA GLU A 541 26.52 -21.34 17.29
C GLU A 541 25.96 -20.57 16.10
N GLU A 542 25.02 -19.64 16.32
CA GLU A 542 24.49 -18.77 15.27
C GLU A 542 25.59 -17.88 14.67
N MET A 543 26.44 -17.29 15.51
CA MET A 543 27.59 -16.50 15.05
C MET A 543 28.57 -17.35 14.23
N LYS A 544 28.84 -18.60 14.66
CA LYS A 544 29.67 -19.55 13.89
C LYS A 544 29.03 -19.91 12.55
N ARG A 545 27.71 -20.16 12.50
CA ARG A 545 26.98 -20.45 11.26
C ARG A 545 27.03 -19.26 10.30
N LYS A 546 26.81 -18.03 10.79
CA LYS A 546 26.92 -16.80 9.99
C LYS A 546 28.33 -16.61 9.43
N ALA A 547 29.36 -16.83 10.25
CA ALA A 547 30.75 -16.75 9.82
C ALA A 547 31.08 -17.82 8.76
N GLN A 548 30.67 -19.08 8.97
CA GLN A 548 30.85 -20.16 7.98
C GLN A 548 30.14 -19.86 6.66
N HIS A 549 28.89 -19.38 6.72
CA HIS A 549 28.13 -18.98 5.54
C HIS A 549 28.79 -17.82 4.80
N GLN A 550 29.38 -16.85 5.52
CA GLN A 550 30.14 -15.75 4.91
C GLN A 550 31.39 -16.27 4.20
N VAL A 551 32.17 -17.15 4.83
CA VAL A 551 33.35 -17.78 4.22
C VAL A 551 32.96 -18.57 2.97
N GLU A 552 31.85 -19.31 3.00
CA GLU A 552 31.35 -20.04 1.84
C GLU A 552 30.93 -19.09 0.71
N ARG A 553 30.24 -17.98 1.04
CA ARG A 553 29.87 -16.94 0.07
C ARG A 553 31.09 -16.28 -0.57
N GLU A 554 32.12 -15.98 0.21
CA GLU A 554 33.39 -15.43 -0.28
C GLU A 554 34.10 -16.42 -1.21
N LYS A 555 34.13 -17.71 -0.85
CA LYS A 555 34.68 -18.76 -1.71
C LYS A 555 33.93 -18.88 -3.04
N LYS A 556 32.59 -18.86 -3.01
CA LYS A 556 31.75 -18.85 -4.23
C LYS A 556 32.01 -17.59 -5.06
N ARG A 557 32.17 -16.42 -4.42
CA ARG A 557 32.45 -15.16 -5.11
C ARG A 557 33.80 -15.18 -5.84
N VAL A 558 34.85 -15.72 -5.21
CA VAL A 558 36.18 -15.86 -5.86
C VAL A 558 36.10 -16.77 -7.09
N TRP A 559 35.37 -17.88 -6.99
CA TRP A 559 35.17 -18.79 -8.12
C TRP A 559 34.36 -18.14 -9.26
N GLU A 560 33.28 -17.45 -8.90
CA GLU A 560 32.41 -16.69 -9.82
C GLU A 560 33.20 -15.62 -10.61
N ILE A 561 34.05 -14.84 -9.93
CA ILE A 561 34.95 -13.86 -10.56
C ILE A 561 35.93 -14.56 -11.53
N GLY A 562 36.41 -15.74 -11.17
CA GLY A 562 37.31 -16.54 -12.00
C GLY A 562 36.67 -16.94 -13.33
N GLU A 563 35.42 -17.42 -13.32
CA GLU A 563 34.68 -17.77 -14.54
C GLU A 563 34.36 -16.54 -15.40
N GLN A 564 33.97 -15.44 -14.74
CA GLN A 564 33.55 -14.20 -15.40
C GLN A 564 34.71 -13.38 -15.98
N ALA A 565 35.96 -13.66 -15.58
CA ALA A 565 37.14 -13.00 -16.11
C ALA A 565 37.23 -13.04 -17.65
N SER A 566 36.78 -14.14 -18.27
CA SER A 566 36.76 -14.31 -19.73
C SER A 566 35.77 -13.38 -20.46
N LYS A 567 34.74 -12.88 -19.76
CA LYS A 567 33.69 -12.00 -20.31
C LYS A 567 34.12 -10.54 -20.40
N HIS A 568 35.21 -10.17 -19.73
CA HIS A 568 35.76 -8.80 -19.74
C HIS A 568 36.55 -8.54 -21.03
N THR A 569 35.82 -8.40 -22.15
CA THR A 569 36.38 -8.29 -23.50
C THR A 569 36.42 -6.86 -24.03
N TYR A 570 35.65 -5.93 -23.45
CA TYR A 570 35.49 -4.57 -23.98
C TYR A 570 36.52 -3.62 -23.38
N ASP A 571 37.20 -2.82 -24.21
CA ASP A 571 38.23 -1.88 -23.78
C ASP A 571 37.79 -0.45 -24.05
N PHE A 572 37.62 0.33 -22.97
CA PHE A 572 37.18 1.73 -23.02
C PHE A 572 38.04 2.59 -22.07
N PRO A 573 39.29 2.91 -22.45
CA PRO A 573 40.25 3.57 -21.56
C PRO A 573 39.78 4.94 -21.04
N THR A 574 38.92 5.63 -21.79
CA THR A 574 38.32 6.92 -21.41
C THR A 574 37.28 6.79 -20.29
N VAL A 575 36.67 5.61 -20.15
CA VAL A 575 35.66 5.32 -19.13
C VAL A 575 36.31 4.66 -17.92
N HIS A 576 37.12 3.63 -18.15
CA HIS A 576 37.74 2.86 -17.09
C HIS A 576 39.04 2.19 -17.58
N GLY A 577 40.08 2.16 -16.74
CA GLY A 577 41.40 1.64 -17.12
C GLY A 577 41.49 0.11 -17.25
N CYS A 578 40.48 -0.64 -16.81
CA CYS A 578 40.39 -2.08 -17.00
C CYS A 578 39.40 -2.44 -18.13
N LYS A 579 39.57 -3.62 -18.73
CA LYS A 579 38.56 -4.20 -19.61
C LYS A 579 37.25 -4.40 -18.85
N LEU A 580 36.14 -4.04 -19.48
CA LEU A 580 34.79 -4.16 -18.96
C LEU A 580 34.08 -5.37 -19.58
N ALA A 581 33.08 -5.89 -18.88
CA ALA A 581 32.09 -6.84 -19.39
C ALA A 581 30.71 -6.19 -19.36
N LYS A 582 29.76 -6.72 -20.15
CA LYS A 582 28.37 -6.30 -20.00
C LYS A 582 27.82 -6.79 -18.66
N THR A 583 27.13 -5.92 -17.94
CA THR A 583 26.64 -6.20 -16.58
C THR A 583 25.63 -7.35 -16.56
N GLU A 584 24.85 -7.52 -17.63
CA GLU A 584 23.90 -8.63 -17.80
C GLU A 584 24.57 -10.00 -17.97
N GLU A 585 25.83 -10.04 -18.36
CA GLU A 585 26.60 -11.27 -18.51
C GLU A 585 27.34 -11.65 -17.23
N LEU A 586 27.36 -10.76 -16.24
CA LEU A 586 28.00 -10.97 -14.95
C LEU A 586 26.96 -11.36 -13.90
N ASN A 587 27.38 -12.20 -12.96
CA ASN A 587 26.62 -12.55 -11.77
C ASN A 587 27.36 -12.02 -10.53
N PHE A 588 26.59 -11.68 -9.50
CA PHE A 588 27.08 -11.30 -8.19
C PHE A 588 26.36 -12.14 -7.13
N HIS A 589 27.10 -13.08 -6.52
CA HIS A 589 26.54 -14.08 -5.61
C HIS A 589 25.48 -14.99 -6.24
N GLY A 590 25.62 -15.30 -7.53
CA GLY A 590 24.72 -16.20 -8.26
C GLY A 590 23.51 -15.51 -8.89
N ASP A 591 23.23 -14.26 -8.54
CA ASP A 591 22.19 -13.45 -9.18
C ASP A 591 22.79 -12.56 -10.28
N PRO A 592 22.04 -12.19 -11.33
CA PRO A 592 22.51 -11.25 -12.34
C PRO A 592 23.02 -9.95 -11.70
N ARG A 593 24.22 -9.50 -12.06
CA ARG A 593 24.86 -8.32 -11.47
C ARG A 593 24.03 -7.04 -11.69
N SER A 594 23.22 -6.98 -12.75
CA SER A 594 22.30 -5.87 -13.03
C SER A 594 21.31 -5.59 -11.89
N TYR A 595 20.99 -6.58 -11.06
CA TYR A 595 20.06 -6.38 -9.94
C TYR A 595 20.67 -5.70 -8.72
N VAL A 596 21.99 -5.67 -8.61
CA VAL A 596 22.70 -5.14 -7.44
C VAL A 596 23.65 -4.01 -7.78
N ALA A 597 24.03 -3.89 -9.05
CA ALA A 597 24.99 -2.89 -9.50
C ALA A 597 24.40 -1.47 -9.46
N ASN A 598 25.23 -0.55 -9.00
CA ASN A 598 24.94 0.88 -8.97
C ASN A 598 26.01 1.60 -9.76
N CYS A 599 25.60 2.51 -10.65
CA CYS A 599 26.53 3.28 -11.44
C CYS A 599 27.51 4.06 -10.55
N SER A 600 28.81 3.93 -10.78
CA SER A 600 29.86 4.61 -10.02
C SER A 600 29.80 6.13 -10.18
N GLU A 601 29.33 6.60 -11.35
CA GLU A 601 29.20 8.02 -11.68
C GLU A 601 27.94 8.64 -11.06
N CYS A 602 26.75 8.17 -11.46
CA CYS A 602 25.49 8.79 -11.05
C CYS A 602 24.78 8.10 -9.87
N ARG A 603 25.31 6.98 -9.37
CA ARG A 603 24.74 6.15 -8.28
C ARG A 603 23.36 5.58 -8.58
N SER A 604 22.85 5.67 -9.82
CA SER A 604 21.59 5.04 -10.20
C SER A 604 21.71 3.53 -10.28
N HIS A 605 20.65 2.84 -9.90
CA HIS A 605 20.51 1.39 -10.08
C HIS A 605 20.50 1.04 -11.58
N LEU A 606 21.13 -0.08 -11.95
CA LEU A 606 21.37 -0.45 -13.34
C LEU A 606 20.28 -1.36 -13.89
N SER A 607 19.21 -0.77 -14.42
CA SER A 607 18.09 -1.55 -14.94
C SER A 607 18.43 -2.30 -16.24
N PHE A 608 19.14 -1.66 -17.21
CA PHE A 608 19.48 -2.28 -18.50
C PHE A 608 20.74 -1.66 -19.16
N GLY A 609 21.54 -2.47 -19.88
CA GLY A 609 22.57 -2.00 -20.83
C GLY A 609 23.89 -1.45 -20.26
N ALA A 610 24.33 -1.90 -19.09
CA ALA A 610 25.50 -1.37 -18.39
C ALA A 610 26.80 -2.15 -18.65
N TYR A 611 27.95 -1.52 -18.38
CA TYR A 611 29.26 -2.17 -18.33
C TYR A 611 29.80 -2.22 -16.90
N ALA A 612 30.55 -3.27 -16.58
CA ALA A 612 31.04 -3.53 -15.23
C ALA A 612 32.47 -4.09 -15.24
N CYS A 613 33.22 -3.78 -14.19
CA CYS A 613 34.54 -4.33 -13.90
C CYS A 613 34.55 -5.00 -12.53
N GLU A 614 34.77 -6.30 -12.49
CA GLU A 614 34.85 -7.04 -11.23
C GLU A 614 36.09 -6.71 -10.39
N LYS A 615 37.21 -6.33 -11.02
CA LYS A 615 38.47 -6.07 -10.32
C LYS A 615 38.43 -4.79 -9.49
N CYS A 616 37.74 -3.77 -10.00
CA CYS A 616 37.66 -2.44 -9.38
C CYS A 616 36.30 -2.18 -8.73
N ASP A 617 35.39 -3.16 -8.78
CA ASP A 617 33.98 -3.01 -8.41
C ASP A 617 33.34 -1.75 -9.01
N PHE A 618 33.63 -1.54 -10.30
CA PHE A 618 33.19 -0.37 -11.04
C PHE A 618 32.06 -0.77 -11.95
N ASP A 619 30.90 -0.14 -11.78
CA ASP A 619 29.78 -0.28 -12.71
C ASP A 619 29.45 1.07 -13.36
N ILE A 620 28.99 1.05 -14.61
CA ILE A 620 28.56 2.26 -15.32
C ILE A 620 27.26 2.01 -16.10
N CYS A 621 26.27 2.89 -15.90
CA CYS A 621 25.01 2.80 -16.63
C CYS A 621 25.17 3.16 -18.10
N ALA A 622 24.28 2.67 -18.96
CA ALA A 622 24.29 2.95 -20.39
C ALA A 622 24.38 4.47 -20.68
N LYS A 623 23.66 5.28 -19.91
CA LYS A 623 23.64 6.74 -20.05
C LYS A 623 25.00 7.38 -19.73
N CYS A 624 25.57 7.10 -18.55
CA CYS A 624 26.87 7.64 -18.16
C CYS A 624 27.98 7.12 -19.08
N PHE A 625 27.90 5.85 -19.49
CA PHE A 625 28.82 5.26 -20.46
C PHE A 625 28.79 6.02 -21.79
N TRP A 626 27.58 6.27 -22.31
CA TRP A 626 27.39 7.03 -23.53
C TRP A 626 27.87 8.49 -23.39
N GLU A 627 27.56 9.18 -22.29
CA GLU A 627 28.04 10.56 -22.03
C GLU A 627 29.57 10.70 -21.95
N LEU A 628 30.26 9.68 -21.42
CA LEU A 628 31.73 9.61 -21.34
C LEU A 628 32.38 9.21 -22.65
N THR A 629 31.68 8.46 -23.51
CA THR A 629 32.21 8.00 -24.81
C THR A 629 31.80 8.89 -25.99
N MET A 630 30.82 9.76 -25.79
CA MET A 630 30.33 10.69 -26.79
C MET A 630 31.41 11.67 -27.25
N THR A 631 31.51 11.81 -28.58
CA THR A 631 32.32 12.84 -29.20
C THR A 631 31.74 14.24 -28.94
N PRO A 632 32.55 15.31 -29.01
CA PRO A 632 32.05 16.68 -28.87
C PRO A 632 30.99 17.07 -29.91
N GLU A 633 30.96 16.42 -31.09
CA GLU A 633 29.95 16.67 -32.13
C GLU A 633 28.61 16.03 -31.78
N GLU A 634 28.61 14.78 -31.31
CA GLU A 634 27.39 14.09 -30.86
C GLU A 634 26.77 14.79 -29.64
N LYS A 635 27.59 15.33 -28.72
CA LYS A 635 27.12 16.18 -27.61
C LYS A 635 26.30 17.38 -28.10
N LYS A 636 26.80 18.08 -29.13
CA LYS A 636 26.07 19.23 -29.72
C LYS A 636 24.77 18.80 -30.38
N ILE A 637 24.75 17.66 -31.06
CA ILE A 637 23.52 17.13 -31.69
C ILE A 637 22.49 16.77 -30.63
N GLU A 638 22.89 16.12 -29.53
CA GLU A 638 21.98 15.78 -28.44
C GLU A 638 21.44 17.02 -27.73
N GLU A 639 22.26 18.04 -27.51
CA GLU A 639 21.81 19.32 -26.95
C GLU A 639 20.74 19.98 -27.83
N VAL A 640 20.90 19.95 -29.16
CA VAL A 640 19.88 20.44 -30.10
C VAL A 640 18.60 19.62 -30.04
N LEU A 641 18.70 18.29 -29.96
CA LEU A 641 17.53 17.41 -29.83
C LEU A 641 16.79 17.63 -28.51
N LYS A 642 17.51 17.74 -27.38
CA LYS A 642 16.91 18.06 -26.08
C LYS A 642 16.23 19.43 -26.09
N ALA A 643 16.85 20.44 -26.71
CA ALA A 643 16.24 21.76 -26.86
C ALA A 643 14.97 21.72 -27.72
N ALA A 644 14.94 20.90 -28.78
CA ALA A 644 13.76 20.72 -29.62
C ALA A 644 12.62 20.00 -28.85
N GLN A 645 12.92 18.92 -28.14
CA GLN A 645 11.94 18.19 -27.31
C GLN A 645 11.38 19.06 -26.19
N GLU A 646 12.21 19.86 -25.55
CA GLU A 646 11.77 20.76 -24.49
C GLU A 646 10.89 21.89 -25.04
N LYS A 647 11.18 22.36 -26.25
CA LYS A 647 10.31 23.30 -26.95
C LYS A 647 8.94 22.70 -27.25
N GLU A 648 8.89 21.47 -27.76
CA GLU A 648 7.64 20.73 -28.02
C GLU A 648 6.84 20.50 -26.74
N ARG A 649 7.50 20.10 -25.64
CA ARG A 649 6.86 19.95 -24.32
C ARG A 649 6.21 21.26 -23.87
N ARG A 650 6.91 22.38 -24.02
CA ARG A 650 6.38 23.70 -23.64
C ARG A 650 5.18 24.11 -24.50
N GLU A 651 5.24 23.87 -25.81
CA GLU A 651 4.11 24.13 -26.72
C GLU A 651 2.88 23.28 -26.36
N TYR A 652 3.10 22.01 -25.97
CA TYR A 652 2.03 21.13 -25.47
C TYR A 652 1.45 21.59 -24.13
N GLU A 653 2.29 21.98 -23.18
CA GLU A 653 1.85 22.51 -21.87
C GLU A 653 1.06 23.81 -22.03
N GLU A 654 1.49 24.72 -22.91
CA GLU A 654 0.76 25.96 -23.22
C GLU A 654 -0.58 25.69 -23.89
N LEU A 655 -0.65 24.69 -24.79
CA LEU A 655 -1.90 24.27 -25.41
C LEU A 655 -2.86 23.69 -24.36
N LYS A 656 -2.36 22.81 -23.49
CA LYS A 656 -3.13 22.21 -22.41
C LYS A 656 -3.65 23.26 -21.43
N GLU A 657 -2.83 24.25 -21.06
CA GLU A 657 -3.25 25.34 -20.18
C GLU A 657 -4.35 26.20 -20.82
N LYS A 658 -4.27 26.48 -22.13
CA LYS A 658 -5.32 27.18 -22.88
C LYS A 658 -6.62 26.38 -22.92
N GLU A 659 -6.54 25.08 -23.21
CA GLU A 659 -7.70 24.18 -23.19
C GLU A 659 -8.33 24.14 -21.80
N GLU A 660 -7.54 24.00 -20.73
CA GLU A 660 -8.00 24.06 -19.35
C GLU A 660 -8.61 25.42 -18.99
N GLU A 661 -8.08 26.54 -19.50
CA GLU A 661 -8.65 27.87 -19.26
C GLU A 661 -9.99 28.08 -19.98
N GLU A 662 -10.08 27.67 -21.25
CA GLU A 662 -11.34 27.67 -22.00
C GLU A 662 -12.37 26.77 -21.34
N HIS A 663 -11.92 25.61 -20.86
CA HIS A 663 -12.73 24.67 -20.11
C HIS A 663 -13.24 25.27 -18.78
N ARG A 664 -12.35 25.91 -17.99
CA ARG A 664 -12.75 26.65 -16.77
C ARG A 664 -13.76 27.75 -17.06
N LYS A 665 -13.60 28.50 -18.16
CA LYS A 665 -14.54 29.58 -18.56
C LYS A 665 -15.90 29.03 -18.98
N LYS A 666 -15.91 27.94 -19.76
CA LYS A 666 -17.13 27.24 -20.22
C LYS A 666 -17.97 26.75 -19.05
N TRP A 667 -17.32 26.23 -18.01
CA TRP A 667 -17.97 25.61 -16.86
C TRP A 667 -18.04 26.49 -15.59
N ASP A 668 -17.72 27.78 -15.69
CA ASP A 668 -17.92 28.72 -14.57
C ASP A 668 -19.44 28.87 -14.31
N PRO A 669 -19.95 28.52 -13.12
CA PRO A 669 -21.37 28.70 -12.82
C PRO A 669 -21.79 30.18 -12.87
N LYS A 670 -20.87 31.13 -12.66
CA LYS A 670 -21.16 32.58 -12.74
C LYS A 670 -21.41 33.07 -14.17
N SER A 671 -20.81 32.42 -15.17
CA SER A 671 -21.04 32.77 -16.57
C SER A 671 -22.35 32.16 -17.10
N ASN A 672 -22.77 31.02 -16.55
CA ASN A 672 -23.92 30.25 -17.01
C ASN A 672 -25.25 30.61 -16.32
N PHE A 673 -25.22 31.16 -15.10
CA PHE A 673 -26.44 31.38 -14.31
C PHE A 673 -26.53 32.78 -13.69
N LYS A 674 -27.77 33.27 -13.53
CA LYS A 674 -28.05 34.51 -12.79
C LYS A 674 -27.68 34.35 -11.31
N SER A 675 -27.33 35.44 -10.64
CA SER A 675 -26.91 35.43 -9.24
C SER A 675 -27.97 34.85 -8.28
N ASN A 676 -29.26 35.06 -8.55
CA ASN A 676 -30.38 34.49 -7.77
C ASN A 676 -30.55 32.97 -7.94
N ILE A 677 -29.97 32.39 -8.99
CA ILE A 677 -29.91 30.94 -9.18
C ILE A 677 -28.77 30.35 -8.36
N LEU A 678 -27.60 31.01 -8.35
CA LEU A 678 -26.44 30.56 -7.58
C LEU A 678 -26.70 30.67 -6.08
N LYS A 679 -27.27 31.80 -5.66
CA LYS A 679 -27.61 32.10 -4.26
C LYS A 679 -29.10 32.48 -4.20
N PRO A 680 -29.99 31.50 -3.99
CA PRO A 680 -31.41 31.76 -3.83
C PRO A 680 -31.66 32.72 -2.66
N SER A 681 -32.60 33.65 -2.82
CA SER A 681 -33.00 34.57 -1.74
C SER A 681 -33.69 33.82 -0.60
N ASP A 682 -33.76 34.43 0.60
CA ASP A 682 -34.44 33.84 1.77
C ASP A 682 -35.92 33.48 1.49
N ASN A 683 -36.56 34.21 0.56
CA ASN A 683 -37.91 33.87 0.12
C ASN A 683 -37.94 32.60 -0.73
N ASN A 684 -36.93 32.37 -1.56
CA ASN A 684 -36.86 31.16 -2.38
C ASN A 684 -36.46 29.93 -1.54
N THR A 685 -35.69 30.12 -0.48
CA THR A 685 -35.27 29.02 0.41
C THR A 685 -36.32 28.62 1.43
N ASN A 686 -37.38 29.43 1.60
CA ASN A 686 -38.52 29.09 2.40
C ASN A 686 -39.49 28.20 1.58
N PRO A 687 -39.85 27.00 2.07
CA PRO A 687 -40.86 26.14 1.44
C PRO A 687 -42.20 26.86 1.16
N ASP A 688 -42.58 27.82 2.00
CA ASP A 688 -43.81 28.59 1.87
C ASP A 688 -43.63 29.92 1.11
N GLY A 689 -42.41 30.24 0.68
CA GLY A 689 -42.03 31.60 0.33
C GLY A 689 -42.68 32.18 -0.93
N ASN A 690 -42.90 31.37 -1.97
CA ASN A 690 -43.56 31.83 -3.21
C ASN A 690 -45.08 31.63 -3.25
N LYS A 691 -45.69 31.17 -2.15
CA LYS A 691 -47.14 30.83 -2.08
C LYS A 691 -47.54 29.83 -3.19
N GLN A 692 -48.84 29.57 -3.37
CA GLN A 692 -49.35 28.46 -4.22
C GLN A 692 -49.08 28.60 -5.74
N THR A 693 -48.49 29.69 -6.21
CA THR A 693 -48.36 30.00 -7.65
C THR A 693 -46.95 29.82 -8.22
N GLY A 694 -46.02 29.23 -7.47
CA GLY A 694 -44.63 29.01 -7.89
C GLY A 694 -44.28 27.57 -8.29
N TYR A 695 -43.00 27.35 -8.53
CA TYR A 695 -42.37 26.07 -8.84
C TYR A 695 -41.34 25.73 -7.77
N THR A 696 -41.28 24.46 -7.39
CA THR A 696 -40.38 23.92 -6.38
C THR A 696 -39.31 23.06 -7.04
N VAL A 697 -38.06 23.37 -6.74
CA VAL A 697 -36.88 22.58 -7.10
C VAL A 697 -36.56 21.64 -5.96
N TRP A 698 -36.39 20.37 -6.28
CA TRP A 698 -36.07 19.32 -5.33
C TRP A 698 -34.87 18.50 -5.82
N SER A 699 -34.19 17.85 -4.88
CA SER A 699 -33.07 16.95 -5.14
C SER A 699 -33.25 15.66 -4.35
N SER A 700 -32.65 14.58 -4.84
CA SER A 700 -32.71 13.25 -4.24
C SER A 700 -31.41 12.54 -4.53
N ASP A 701 -30.74 12.08 -3.48
CA ASP A 701 -29.55 11.22 -3.57
C ASP A 701 -29.85 9.89 -2.90
N GLY A 702 -29.80 8.80 -3.67
CA GLY A 702 -29.87 7.47 -3.10
C GLY A 702 -30.09 6.40 -4.15
N TYR A 703 -30.00 5.14 -3.71
CA TYR A 703 -30.11 4.02 -4.63
C TYR A 703 -31.53 3.89 -5.18
N GLY A 704 -31.65 3.85 -6.51
CA GLY A 704 -32.90 3.50 -7.17
C GLY A 704 -33.37 2.09 -6.81
N ASN A 705 -34.60 1.75 -7.17
CA ASN A 705 -35.13 0.39 -7.01
C ASN A 705 -34.60 -0.54 -8.11
N ASP A 706 -33.29 -0.76 -8.11
CA ASP A 706 -32.55 -1.62 -9.05
C ASP A 706 -32.70 -3.13 -8.77
N GLY A 707 -33.44 -3.50 -7.70
CA GLY A 707 -33.58 -4.87 -7.24
C GLY A 707 -32.59 -5.27 -6.13
N TRP A 708 -31.41 -4.64 -6.09
CA TRP A 708 -30.34 -4.93 -5.14
C TRP A 708 -30.43 -4.06 -3.88
N HIS A 709 -30.79 -2.79 -4.03
CA HIS A 709 -30.82 -1.82 -2.92
C HIS A 709 -32.20 -1.58 -2.31
N ARG A 710 -33.13 -2.55 -2.41
CA ARG A 710 -34.55 -2.40 -2.03
C ARG A 710 -34.85 -2.10 -0.56
N TYR A 711 -33.90 -2.23 0.34
CA TYR A 711 -34.16 -2.19 1.78
C TYR A 711 -34.51 -0.80 2.31
N ASN A 712 -34.11 0.27 1.62
CA ASN A 712 -34.32 1.65 2.08
C ASN A 712 -35.49 2.37 1.40
N GLY A 713 -36.22 1.70 0.51
CA GLY A 713 -37.27 2.33 -0.30
C GLY A 713 -36.73 3.33 -1.33
N PRO A 714 -37.60 4.05 -2.04
CA PRO A 714 -37.20 5.13 -2.92
C PRO A 714 -36.50 6.24 -2.12
N PRO A 715 -35.44 6.88 -2.64
CA PRO A 715 -34.77 7.96 -1.93
C PRO A 715 -35.70 9.14 -1.64
N ASP A 716 -35.42 9.84 -0.55
CA ASP A 716 -36.20 11.02 -0.14
C ASP A 716 -36.00 12.17 -1.14
N LYS A 717 -37.11 12.83 -1.49
CA LYS A 717 -37.10 14.02 -2.36
C LYS A 717 -37.11 15.27 -1.50
N GLU A 718 -35.96 15.88 -1.38
CA GLU A 718 -35.74 16.99 -0.48
C GLU A 718 -36.01 18.32 -1.16
N PHE A 719 -36.66 19.20 -0.42
CA PHE A 719 -36.89 20.57 -0.84
C PHE A 719 -35.56 21.35 -0.96
N ASN A 720 -35.30 22.00 -2.09
CA ASN A 720 -34.16 22.92 -2.24
C ASN A 720 -34.58 24.39 -2.21
N SER A 721 -35.43 24.80 -3.17
CA SER A 721 -35.85 26.19 -3.33
C SER A 721 -37.11 26.35 -4.18
N THR A 722 -37.78 27.50 -4.08
CA THR A 722 -38.94 27.88 -4.89
C THR A 722 -38.67 29.08 -5.81
N TYR A 723 -39.31 29.11 -6.98
CA TYR A 723 -39.20 30.19 -7.97
C TYR A 723 -40.57 30.54 -8.57
N ALA A 724 -40.75 31.79 -8.96
CA ALA A 724 -42.01 32.26 -9.55
C ALA A 724 -42.17 31.85 -11.01
N THR A 725 -41.06 31.66 -11.74
CA THR A 725 -41.06 31.28 -13.16
C THR A 725 -40.42 29.90 -13.35
N ILE A 726 -40.87 29.19 -14.37
CA ILE A 726 -40.37 27.87 -14.72
C ILE A 726 -38.91 27.92 -15.20
N GLU A 727 -38.53 29.01 -15.89
CA GLU A 727 -37.18 29.21 -16.42
C GLU A 727 -36.15 29.30 -15.29
N ASP A 728 -36.44 30.08 -14.24
CA ASP A 728 -35.53 30.22 -13.10
C ASP A 728 -35.49 28.92 -12.28
N ALA A 729 -36.62 28.21 -12.13
CA ALA A 729 -36.65 26.91 -11.46
C ALA A 729 -35.82 25.85 -12.19
N ASN A 730 -35.99 25.74 -13.51
CA ASN A 730 -35.22 24.82 -14.35
C ASN A 730 -33.72 25.19 -14.36
N ALA A 731 -33.38 26.48 -14.37
CA ALA A 731 -32.00 26.93 -14.26
C ALA A 731 -31.36 26.52 -12.92
N ARG A 732 -32.11 26.60 -11.82
CA ARG A 732 -31.65 26.11 -10.50
C ARG A 732 -31.50 24.60 -10.47
N ALA A 733 -32.45 23.84 -11.03
CA ALA A 733 -32.33 22.39 -11.12
C ALA A 733 -31.06 21.98 -11.89
N ARG A 734 -30.80 22.62 -13.03
CA ARG A 734 -29.58 22.39 -13.81
C ARG A 734 -28.31 22.75 -13.03
N TYR A 735 -28.30 23.89 -12.32
CA TYR A 735 -27.17 24.27 -11.48
C TYR A 735 -26.90 23.25 -10.38
N LEU A 736 -27.94 22.80 -9.68
CA LEU A 736 -27.79 21.80 -8.62
C LEU A 736 -27.26 20.48 -9.16
N PHE A 737 -27.80 20.04 -10.29
CA PHE A 737 -27.43 18.77 -10.89
C PHE A 737 -25.95 18.72 -11.29
N TYR A 738 -25.46 19.73 -12.01
CA TYR A 738 -24.10 19.70 -12.54
C TYR A 738 -23.03 20.29 -11.60
N TRP A 739 -23.35 21.30 -10.78
CA TRP A 739 -22.36 22.02 -9.94
C TRP A 739 -22.50 21.77 -8.44
N LYS A 740 -23.58 21.12 -7.99
CA LYS A 740 -23.82 20.78 -6.59
C LYS A 740 -24.26 19.33 -6.42
N ASN A 741 -23.77 18.44 -7.29
CA ASN A 741 -23.94 17.01 -7.08
C ASN A 741 -23.18 16.58 -5.81
N PRO A 742 -23.69 15.57 -5.08
CA PRO A 742 -23.09 15.09 -3.84
C PRO A 742 -21.74 14.38 -4.05
N TRP A 743 -21.39 14.02 -5.28
CA TRP A 743 -20.15 13.32 -5.61
C TRP A 743 -18.95 14.26 -5.75
N GLY A 744 -19.17 15.58 -5.79
CA GLY A 744 -18.12 16.56 -6.02
C GLY A 744 -17.54 16.51 -7.44
N GLN A 745 -18.24 15.85 -8.38
CA GLN A 745 -17.82 15.77 -9.77
C GLN A 745 -18.01 17.11 -10.48
N GLY A 746 -17.11 17.41 -11.41
CA GLY A 746 -17.21 18.58 -12.26
C GLY A 746 -18.44 18.51 -13.18
N ALA A 747 -18.97 19.67 -13.56
CA ALA A 747 -20.06 19.74 -14.54
C ALA A 747 -19.66 19.16 -15.91
N ASP A 748 -18.37 19.27 -16.22
CA ASP A 748 -17.68 18.70 -17.37
C ASP A 748 -17.64 17.17 -17.34
N GLU A 749 -17.24 16.58 -16.21
CA GLU A 749 -17.17 15.12 -16.04
C GLU A 749 -18.54 14.49 -16.31
N LEU A 750 -19.60 15.08 -15.75
CA LEU A 750 -20.98 14.62 -15.93
C LEU A 750 -21.50 14.78 -17.37
N MET A 751 -20.99 15.75 -18.15
CA MET A 751 -21.47 16.02 -19.51
C MET A 751 -20.63 15.38 -20.61
N GLU A 752 -19.32 15.25 -20.42
CA GLU A 752 -18.38 14.79 -21.45
C GLU A 752 -18.16 13.27 -21.39
N GLU A 753 -18.28 12.63 -20.21
CA GLU A 753 -18.07 11.19 -20.08
C GLU A 753 -19.26 10.34 -20.56
N GLY A 754 -20.34 10.95 -21.06
CA GLY A 754 -21.48 10.21 -21.60
C GLY A 754 -22.14 9.29 -20.56
N GLN A 755 -22.07 9.63 -19.27
CA GLN A 755 -22.53 8.85 -18.11
C GLN A 755 -24.07 8.64 -18.06
N GLY A 756 -24.77 8.67 -19.19
CA GLY A 756 -26.19 8.38 -19.25
C GLY A 756 -27.05 9.38 -18.49
N VAL A 757 -26.64 10.65 -18.43
CA VAL A 757 -27.48 11.72 -17.89
C VAL A 757 -28.81 11.75 -18.66
N ASN A 758 -29.89 11.42 -17.97
CA ASN A 758 -31.22 11.48 -18.53
C ASN A 758 -31.82 12.85 -18.21
N GLU A 759 -31.97 13.68 -19.23
CA GLU A 759 -32.79 14.89 -19.14
C GLU A 759 -34.19 14.57 -19.65
N SER A 760 -35.18 14.62 -18.76
CA SER A 760 -36.59 14.51 -19.12
C SER A 760 -37.29 15.86 -18.98
N VAL A 761 -38.17 16.15 -19.94
CA VAL A 761 -38.97 17.38 -19.95
C VAL A 761 -40.44 16.99 -20.00
N ASP A 762 -41.21 17.43 -19.02
CA ASP A 762 -42.64 17.16 -18.99
C ASP A 762 -43.42 18.03 -20.01
N LYS A 763 -44.71 17.75 -20.18
CA LYS A 763 -45.61 18.49 -21.09
C LYS A 763 -45.76 19.98 -20.74
N ASN A 764 -45.36 20.40 -19.55
CA ASN A 764 -45.42 21.78 -19.08
C ASN A 764 -44.04 22.47 -19.15
N GLY A 765 -43.00 21.78 -19.64
CA GLY A 765 -41.64 22.30 -19.72
C GLY A 765 -40.81 22.16 -18.44
N LEU A 766 -41.27 21.38 -17.45
CA LEU A 766 -40.56 21.13 -16.20
C LEU A 766 -39.49 20.07 -16.44
N LYS A 767 -38.27 20.36 -15.99
CA LYS A 767 -37.11 19.50 -16.22
C LYS A 767 -36.81 18.61 -15.03
N THR A 768 -36.42 17.37 -15.31
CA THR A 768 -35.80 16.46 -14.34
C THR A 768 -34.53 15.90 -14.94
N TYR A 769 -33.47 15.92 -14.15
CA TYR A 769 -32.15 15.40 -14.47
C TYR A 769 -31.87 14.22 -13.54
N ASP A 770 -31.46 13.09 -14.09
CA ASP A 770 -30.97 11.95 -13.31
C ASP A 770 -29.71 11.34 -13.92
N VAL A 771 -28.83 10.83 -13.07
CA VAL A 771 -27.64 10.08 -13.44
C VAL A 771 -27.41 8.98 -12.42
N THR A 772 -27.05 7.79 -12.90
CA THR A 772 -26.76 6.62 -12.06
C THR A 772 -25.44 6.01 -12.53
N PRO A 773 -24.29 6.54 -12.08
CA PRO A 773 -23.00 5.92 -12.34
C PRO A 773 -22.97 4.50 -11.76
N ASP A 774 -22.21 3.61 -12.40
CA ASP A 774 -22.07 2.22 -11.95
C ASP A 774 -21.62 2.17 -10.47
N ASP A 775 -22.27 1.32 -9.68
CA ASP A 775 -22.02 1.11 -8.24
C ASP A 775 -22.19 2.35 -7.33
N SER A 776 -22.87 3.40 -7.80
CA SER A 776 -23.14 4.61 -7.01
C SER A 776 -24.64 4.85 -6.80
N THR A 777 -24.97 5.83 -5.97
CA THR A 777 -26.36 6.27 -5.79
C THR A 777 -26.90 6.90 -7.08
N THR A 778 -28.22 6.99 -7.21
CA THR A 778 -28.83 7.81 -8.26
C THR A 778 -28.96 9.23 -7.75
N TRP A 779 -28.35 10.18 -8.45
CA TRP A 779 -28.56 11.60 -8.21
C TRP A 779 -29.67 12.09 -9.12
N THR A 780 -30.74 12.63 -8.54
CA THR A 780 -31.89 13.18 -9.28
C THR A 780 -32.22 14.58 -8.82
N VAL A 781 -32.41 15.50 -9.75
CA VAL A 781 -32.85 16.87 -9.48
C VAL A 781 -34.01 17.22 -10.40
N GLY A 782 -35.12 17.68 -9.85
CA GLY A 782 -36.33 17.94 -10.61
C GLY A 782 -37.05 19.23 -10.23
N VAL A 783 -37.97 19.65 -11.10
CA VAL A 783 -38.86 20.79 -10.89
C VAL A 783 -40.31 20.33 -10.93
N VAL A 784 -41.11 20.78 -9.96
CA VAL A 784 -42.57 20.54 -9.92
C VAL A 784 -43.33 21.82 -9.56
N PRO A 785 -44.63 21.94 -9.88
CA PRO A 785 -45.45 23.02 -9.32
C PRO A 785 -45.42 22.96 -7.78
N ASN A 786 -45.39 24.10 -7.10
CA ASN A 786 -45.23 24.14 -5.64
C ASN A 786 -46.33 23.32 -4.92
N ILE A 787 -47.57 23.42 -5.40
CA ILE A 787 -48.70 22.64 -4.88
C ILE A 787 -48.55 21.12 -5.06
N ALA A 788 -47.72 20.66 -5.99
CA ALA A 788 -47.53 19.24 -6.27
C ALA A 788 -46.42 18.61 -5.40
N PHE A 789 -45.50 19.42 -4.86
CA PHE A 789 -44.33 18.91 -4.12
C PHE A 789 -44.73 18.06 -2.91
N VAL A 790 -45.72 18.50 -2.13
CA VAL A 790 -46.23 17.77 -0.95
C VAL A 790 -46.88 16.42 -1.28
N TYR A 791 -47.20 16.18 -2.57
CA TYR A 791 -47.80 14.94 -3.05
C TYR A 791 -46.78 14.04 -3.76
N LEU A 792 -45.51 14.45 -3.88
CA LEU A 792 -44.47 13.56 -4.37
C LEU A 792 -44.18 12.48 -3.34
N GLU A 793 -44.02 11.24 -3.81
CA GLU A 793 -43.59 10.13 -2.96
C GLU A 793 -42.24 10.46 -2.29
N ASN A 794 -42.18 10.27 -0.97
CA ASN A 794 -41.05 10.57 -0.10
C ASN A 794 -40.58 12.04 -0.11
N ALA A 795 -41.49 12.99 -0.38
CA ALA A 795 -41.18 14.40 -0.29
C ALA A 795 -40.91 14.85 1.15
N THR A 796 -39.80 15.54 1.37
CA THR A 796 -39.48 16.15 2.66
C THR A 796 -39.30 17.66 2.51
N ILE A 797 -39.95 18.42 3.40
CA ILE A 797 -39.82 19.88 3.47
C ILE A 797 -38.46 20.29 4.09
N ARG A 798 -37.76 19.32 4.69
CA ARG A 798 -36.44 19.55 5.25
C ARG A 798 -35.46 19.78 4.10
N ARG A 799 -34.82 20.93 4.12
CA ARG A 799 -33.69 21.23 3.25
C ARG A 799 -32.46 20.55 3.84
N ASN A 800 -31.71 19.80 3.03
CA ASN A 800 -30.39 19.35 3.46
C ASN A 800 -29.51 20.57 3.75
N ASN A 801 -29.01 20.63 4.98
CA ASN A 801 -28.13 21.69 5.45
C ASN A 801 -26.71 21.59 4.87
N ASP A 802 -26.51 20.74 3.86
CA ASP A 802 -25.23 20.52 3.17
C ASP A 802 -24.78 21.71 2.32
N ASP A 803 -25.56 22.81 2.31
CA ASP A 803 -25.06 24.13 1.94
C ASP A 803 -23.90 24.61 2.84
N GLY A 804 -23.63 23.90 3.94
CA GLY A 804 -22.46 24.10 4.80
C GLY A 804 -21.14 23.79 4.11
N ASN A 805 -20.61 24.76 3.36
CA ASN A 805 -19.19 24.87 2.97
C ASN A 805 -18.49 23.53 2.64
N PHE A 806 -19.01 22.77 1.67
CA PHE A 806 -18.10 21.93 0.88
C PHE A 806 -17.16 22.89 0.13
N VAL A 807 -16.00 23.13 0.74
CA VAL A 807 -14.88 23.81 0.08
C VAL A 807 -14.49 22.89 -1.05
N MET A 808 -14.78 23.30 -2.30
CA MET A 808 -14.26 22.60 -3.48
C MET A 808 -12.74 22.62 -3.36
N PHE A 809 -12.14 21.43 -3.22
CA PHE A 809 -10.69 21.24 -3.22
C PHE A 809 -10.18 21.10 -4.65
#